data_AF-A0A1R2CF79-F1
#
_entry.id   AF-A0A1R2CF79-F1
#
_cell.length_a   1.000
_cell.length_b   1.000
_cell.length_c   1.000
_cell.angle_alpha   90.00
_cell.angle_beta   90.00
_cell.angle_gamma   90.00
#
_symmetry.space_group_name_H-M   'P 1'
#
loop_
_entity.id
_entity.type
_entity.pdbx_description
1 polymer ?
#
loop_
_entity_poly.entity_id
_entity_poly.type
_entity_poly.pdbx_seq_one_letter_code
_entity_poly.pdbx_strand_id
1 'polypeptide(L)'
;MDDHYRSKEAEESQLANTEDVIVQMKDRLRQQSQRIRSLESYKVLCEERLTELYPSHPLPVLPEHIGSGGSSTTQELLNYKQKIAKLEQHLSQSAEMVPSQTNSVTYNKLHELYTLLHQKYNSILKEKTELEESLRNEMLSNEEQRAYIEVLKQAIEIRIESLGLKGINTEEFAEFSSARISIDESKRETSRMTTKIIDYEAQIKSLTESLKIKSTECKELAIENEEITEQLHQAAEAIQHAENEVQKLEDEIHKLEEEKRNLIDYAEAQTKSEQKIKNELKESKNRLGNLQEEYKKVSKNLSLANDENKKITNELETVKTEYNRNEKTLKETQQGFLNMKSRVEEKDRALQKYKEENNSFSIQNSSLQAENITLNENMSKLDGQVCAYKVDLERSKTEENRLKENLAQMRSNIQQLQEEKYRIEKNYIEAEHKIQNIQGQYEIIIEKYNGTSKMLQNANHEVENLKNVQKLAVDKEESSAHLVSDLKKQILTLQNEIESLVKIQQNTSSDLVLIREDYEQLRLKFLSLEQENDVLRKKNRDLNNLIEEEGHNARQNQEEVMNLKYQLEEMNKTVEFASDSFKEKELQAMSAEKDAENLTMIIHQTQSELAQEKYQRTNQYEELCIITNEHEKLKREFSSLKDLYEMACRAARSMSSQLSPMNTGNFKDFTMTFAETLPSDFSLHKWVEKAVNELKDICDKYTDAIQQMDSIKHKNNLFKQDLELLSQENNNFKSKELMLRSQIESMSKENTYLRENVKFQTNGLQQEILSLRTNIQSLYEENESLLNKNRSMSNELLQTKSRISANEQSFQSMDKRYKLAVTEKEHLESLLSSYKSMDRSFSNSYRNSN
;
A
#
# COMPACT_ATOMS: atom_id res chain seq x y z
N MET A 1 -11.55 -68.59 -30.13
CA MET A 1 -11.95 -67.46 -29.24
C MET A 1 -10.90 -66.35 -29.21
N ASP A 2 -9.73 -66.49 -29.85
CA ASP A 2 -8.70 -65.44 -29.89
C ASP A 2 -8.83 -64.44 -31.06
N ASP A 3 -9.66 -64.71 -32.08
CA ASP A 3 -9.85 -63.76 -33.20
C ASP A 3 -10.84 -62.62 -32.89
N HIS A 4 -11.60 -62.71 -31.80
CA HIS A 4 -12.52 -61.63 -31.40
C HIS A 4 -11.85 -60.53 -30.57
N TYR A 5 -10.64 -60.77 -30.04
CA TYR A 5 -9.89 -59.75 -29.27
C TYR A 5 -9.01 -58.86 -30.16
N ARG A 6 -8.52 -59.35 -31.31
CA ARG A 6 -7.71 -58.53 -32.25
C ARG A 6 -8.52 -57.54 -33.08
N SER A 7 -9.83 -57.74 -33.25
CA SER A 7 -10.67 -56.79 -33.98
C SER A 7 -11.04 -55.56 -33.15
N LYS A 8 -10.94 -55.62 -31.82
CA LYS A 8 -11.34 -54.52 -30.93
C LYS A 8 -10.24 -53.46 -30.76
N GLU A 9 -8.97 -53.87 -30.79
CA GLU A 9 -7.83 -52.93 -30.76
C GLU A 9 -7.66 -52.15 -32.08
N ALA A 10 -8.16 -52.68 -33.21
CA ALA A 10 -8.14 -51.97 -34.50
C ALA A 10 -9.23 -50.89 -34.61
N GLU A 11 -10.38 -51.07 -33.95
CA GLU A 11 -11.45 -50.06 -33.91
C GLU A 11 -11.14 -48.91 -32.93
N GLU A 12 -10.50 -49.20 -31.78
CA GLU A 12 -10.07 -48.15 -30.84
C GLU A 12 -8.94 -47.27 -31.42
N SER A 13 -8.07 -47.82 -32.26
CA SER A 13 -7.03 -47.02 -32.95
C SER A 13 -7.56 -46.17 -34.11
N GLN A 14 -8.75 -46.46 -34.65
CA GLN A 14 -9.40 -45.59 -35.65
C GLN A 14 -10.16 -44.43 -35.01
N LEU A 15 -10.73 -44.62 -33.82
CA LEU A 15 -11.41 -43.56 -33.05
C LEU A 15 -10.43 -42.48 -32.55
N ALA A 16 -9.22 -42.86 -32.12
CA ALA A 16 -8.18 -41.91 -31.71
C ALA A 16 -7.74 -40.97 -32.85
N ASN A 17 -7.68 -41.46 -34.09
CA ASN A 17 -7.34 -40.63 -35.25
C ASN A 17 -8.48 -39.68 -35.67
N THR A 18 -9.75 -40.08 -35.49
CA THR A 18 -10.87 -39.18 -35.77
C THR A 18 -10.96 -38.02 -34.78
N GLU A 19 -10.56 -38.24 -33.53
CA GLU A 19 -10.58 -37.20 -32.50
C GLU A 19 -9.51 -36.12 -32.77
N ASP A 20 -8.30 -36.52 -33.17
CA ASP A 20 -7.25 -35.59 -33.60
C ASP A 20 -7.64 -34.78 -34.85
N VAL A 21 -8.34 -35.40 -35.81
CA VAL A 21 -8.86 -34.70 -37.00
C VAL A 21 -9.94 -33.69 -36.61
N ILE A 22 -10.82 -34.03 -35.67
CA ILE A 22 -11.84 -33.11 -35.16
C ILE A 22 -11.20 -31.93 -34.41
N VAL A 23 -10.16 -32.18 -33.61
CA VAL A 23 -9.40 -31.11 -32.93
C VAL A 23 -8.72 -30.20 -33.94
N GLN A 24 -8.05 -30.74 -34.97
CA GLN A 24 -7.44 -29.94 -36.03
C GLN A 24 -8.47 -29.14 -36.84
N MET A 25 -9.66 -29.68 -37.09
CA MET A 25 -10.74 -28.94 -37.76
C MET A 25 -11.30 -27.82 -36.88
N LYS A 26 -11.47 -28.07 -35.58
CA LYS A 26 -11.90 -27.03 -34.61
C LYS A 26 -10.88 -25.90 -34.53
N ASP A 27 -9.59 -26.20 -34.50
CA ASP A 27 -8.53 -25.19 -34.48
C ASP A 27 -8.47 -24.39 -35.77
N ARG A 28 -8.62 -25.04 -36.93
CA ARG A 28 -8.73 -24.34 -38.23
C ARG A 28 -9.96 -23.45 -38.31
N LEU A 29 -11.10 -23.92 -37.82
CA LEU A 29 -12.33 -23.12 -37.76
C LEU A 29 -12.11 -21.89 -36.87
N ARG A 30 -11.49 -22.08 -35.70
CA ARG A 30 -11.17 -20.99 -34.75
C ARG A 30 -10.22 -19.96 -35.35
N GLN A 31 -9.17 -20.42 -36.05
CA GLN A 31 -8.23 -19.54 -36.77
C GLN A 31 -8.93 -18.78 -37.91
N GLN A 32 -9.82 -19.43 -38.67
CA GLN A 32 -10.61 -18.76 -39.71
C GLN A 32 -11.56 -17.72 -39.12
N SER A 33 -12.26 -18.02 -38.03
CA SER A 33 -13.12 -17.06 -37.34
C SER A 33 -12.35 -15.87 -36.78
N GLN A 34 -11.14 -16.07 -36.25
CA GLN A 34 -10.26 -14.97 -35.82
C GLN A 34 -9.81 -14.11 -37.00
N ARG A 35 -9.45 -14.74 -38.13
CA ARG A 35 -9.08 -14.04 -39.35
C ARG A 35 -10.24 -13.20 -39.89
N ILE A 36 -11.46 -13.73 -39.91
CA ILE A 36 -12.67 -13.00 -40.34
C ILE A 36 -12.88 -11.78 -39.45
N ARG A 37 -12.85 -11.93 -38.12
CA ARG A 37 -12.97 -10.79 -37.20
C ARG A 37 -11.90 -9.73 -37.42
N SER A 38 -10.64 -10.13 -37.66
CA SER A 38 -9.56 -9.18 -37.94
C SER A 38 -9.78 -8.41 -39.26
N LEU A 39 -10.37 -9.05 -40.28
CA LEU A 39 -10.71 -8.42 -41.55
C LEU A 39 -11.93 -7.48 -41.41
N GLU A 40 -12.91 -7.84 -40.58
CA GLU A 40 -14.04 -6.98 -40.25
C GLU A 40 -13.59 -5.73 -39.49
N SER A 41 -12.74 -5.88 -38.47
CA SER A 41 -12.15 -4.73 -37.76
C SER A 41 -11.32 -3.85 -38.70
N TYR A 42 -10.55 -4.45 -39.61
CA TYR A 42 -9.78 -3.70 -40.60
C TYR A 42 -10.69 -2.97 -41.61
N LYS A 43 -11.81 -3.59 -42.01
CA LYS A 43 -12.84 -2.94 -42.85
C LYS A 43 -13.40 -1.70 -42.16
N VAL A 44 -13.82 -1.80 -40.90
CA VAL A 44 -14.34 -0.66 -40.13
C VAL A 44 -13.33 0.47 -40.04
N LEU A 45 -12.07 0.15 -39.72
CA LEU A 45 -10.97 1.14 -39.72
C LEU A 45 -10.78 1.81 -41.09
N CYS A 46 -10.92 1.06 -42.18
CA CYS A 46 -10.86 1.63 -43.52
C CYS A 46 -12.06 2.54 -43.82
N GLU A 47 -13.27 2.15 -43.40
CA GLU A 47 -14.49 2.93 -43.56
C GLU A 47 -14.46 4.23 -42.73
N GLU A 48 -14.00 4.17 -41.48
CA GLU A 48 -13.75 5.34 -40.64
C GLU A 48 -12.73 6.28 -41.28
N ARG A 49 -11.58 5.74 -41.72
CA ARG A 49 -10.53 6.53 -42.35
C ARG A 49 -10.98 7.14 -43.69
N LEU A 50 -11.82 6.44 -44.45
CA LEU A 50 -12.42 6.98 -45.67
C LEU A 50 -13.41 8.10 -45.35
N THR A 51 -14.18 7.97 -44.28
CA THR A 51 -15.12 9.00 -43.83
C THR A 51 -14.37 10.25 -43.35
N GLU A 52 -13.23 10.09 -42.68
CA GLU A 52 -12.35 11.21 -42.29
C GLU A 52 -11.76 11.94 -43.50
N LEU A 53 -11.33 11.18 -44.53
CA LEU A 53 -10.69 11.75 -45.72
C LEU A 53 -11.71 12.29 -46.74
N TYR A 54 -12.87 11.66 -46.84
CA TYR A 54 -13.94 11.97 -47.78
C TYR A 54 -15.32 11.81 -47.10
N PRO A 55 -15.80 12.84 -46.38
CA PRO A 55 -17.04 12.77 -45.59
C PRO A 55 -18.32 12.46 -46.40
N SER A 56 -18.26 12.56 -47.73
CA SER A 56 -19.39 12.31 -48.64
C SER A 56 -19.31 10.96 -49.35
N HIS A 57 -18.38 10.09 -48.99
CA HIS A 57 -18.21 8.80 -49.63
C HIS A 57 -19.32 7.82 -49.23
N PRO A 58 -19.97 7.12 -50.18
CA PRO A 58 -21.01 6.13 -49.85
C PRO A 58 -20.41 4.92 -49.12
N LEU A 59 -21.01 4.56 -47.98
CA LEU A 59 -20.70 3.34 -47.23
C LEU A 59 -21.83 2.31 -47.45
N PRO A 60 -21.52 1.00 -47.56
CA PRO A 60 -20.20 0.37 -47.44
C PRO A 60 -19.29 0.62 -48.65
N VAL A 61 -17.97 0.53 -48.44
CA VAL A 61 -16.98 0.68 -49.52
C VAL A 61 -17.13 -0.50 -50.50
N LEU A 62 -17.75 -0.26 -51.65
CA LEU A 62 -17.86 -1.24 -52.73
C LEU A 62 -16.46 -1.54 -53.31
N PRO A 63 -16.24 -2.74 -53.87
CA PRO A 63 -14.99 -3.10 -54.55
C PRO A 63 -14.59 -2.12 -55.66
N GLU A 64 -15.56 -1.42 -56.26
CA GLU A 64 -15.31 -0.38 -57.27
C GLU A 64 -14.68 0.90 -56.68
N HIS A 65 -14.85 1.15 -55.37
CA HIS A 65 -14.36 2.33 -54.66
C HIS A 65 -12.90 2.18 -54.20
N ILE A 66 -12.44 0.94 -54.00
CA ILE A 66 -11.03 0.63 -53.71
C ILE A 66 -10.31 0.62 -55.05
N GLY A 67 -9.80 1.79 -55.45
CA GLY A 67 -9.12 2.06 -56.71
C GLY A 67 -8.71 0.82 -57.51
N SER A 68 -9.47 0.55 -58.57
CA SER A 68 -9.25 -0.51 -59.56
C SER A 68 -7.97 -0.27 -60.38
N GLY A 69 -6.82 -0.26 -59.71
CA GLY A 69 -5.48 -0.23 -60.28
C GLY A 69 -4.82 -1.59 -60.12
N GLY A 70 -5.22 -2.57 -60.93
CA GLY A 70 -4.64 -3.92 -60.89
C GLY A 70 -5.36 -4.91 -61.80
N SER A 71 -4.93 -4.98 -63.05
CA SER A 71 -5.54 -5.69 -64.18
C SER A 71 -5.40 -7.23 -64.14
N SER A 72 -5.98 -7.94 -63.17
CA SER A 72 -5.96 -9.42 -63.21
C SER A 72 -7.32 -10.08 -63.47
N THR A 73 -8.44 -9.51 -62.99
CA THR A 73 -9.75 -10.17 -63.14
C THR A 73 -10.40 -9.97 -64.52
N THR A 74 -10.13 -8.85 -65.19
CA THR A 74 -10.58 -8.64 -66.59
C THR A 74 -9.74 -9.40 -67.60
N GLN A 75 -8.49 -9.73 -67.28
CA GLN A 75 -7.58 -10.46 -68.18
C GLN A 75 -7.85 -11.97 -68.17
N GLU A 76 -8.29 -12.53 -67.04
CA GLU A 76 -8.79 -13.92 -67.00
C GLU A 76 -10.06 -14.08 -67.82
N LEU A 77 -11.01 -13.13 -67.71
CA LEU A 77 -12.24 -13.16 -68.50
C LEU A 77 -11.95 -12.99 -70.02
N LEU A 78 -10.96 -12.17 -70.37
CA LEU A 78 -10.51 -12.01 -71.76
C LEU A 78 -9.78 -13.26 -72.28
N ASN A 79 -8.98 -13.91 -71.43
CA ASN A 79 -8.28 -15.15 -71.76
C ASN A 79 -9.26 -16.31 -71.95
N TYR A 80 -10.33 -16.42 -71.16
CA TYR A 80 -11.38 -17.43 -71.36
C TYR A 80 -12.17 -17.17 -72.65
N LYS A 81 -12.49 -15.91 -72.97
CA LYS A 81 -13.12 -15.55 -74.24
C LYS A 81 -12.23 -15.84 -75.46
N GLN A 82 -10.92 -15.60 -75.36
CA GLN A 82 -9.97 -15.96 -76.43
C GLN A 82 -9.76 -17.47 -76.56
N LYS A 83 -9.84 -18.23 -75.47
CA LYS A 83 -9.72 -19.70 -75.50
C LYS A 83 -10.93 -20.36 -76.16
N ILE A 84 -12.13 -19.82 -75.91
CA ILE A 84 -13.38 -20.23 -76.57
C ILE A 84 -13.32 -19.89 -78.07
N ALA A 85 -12.91 -18.67 -78.44
CA ALA A 85 -12.78 -18.27 -79.85
C ALA A 85 -11.74 -19.10 -80.64
N LYS A 86 -10.64 -19.52 -79.99
CA LYS A 86 -9.63 -20.40 -80.62
C LYS A 86 -10.11 -21.84 -80.82
N LEU A 87 -10.95 -22.35 -79.92
CA LEU A 87 -11.55 -23.69 -80.06
C LEU A 87 -12.62 -23.69 -81.15
N GLU A 88 -13.39 -22.61 -81.28
CA GLU A 88 -14.35 -22.42 -82.38
C GLU A 88 -13.64 -22.30 -83.74
N GLN A 89 -12.51 -21.58 -83.81
CA GLN A 89 -11.71 -21.46 -85.04
C GLN A 89 -11.05 -22.80 -85.47
N HIS A 90 -10.65 -23.65 -84.52
CA HIS A 90 -10.09 -24.97 -84.83
C HIS A 90 -11.11 -25.97 -85.35
N LEU A 91 -12.39 -25.84 -84.97
CA LEU A 91 -13.50 -26.66 -85.49
C LEU A 91 -13.96 -26.20 -86.88
N SER A 92 -13.80 -24.91 -87.21
CA SER A 92 -14.13 -24.39 -88.55
C SER A 92 -13.02 -24.60 -89.60
N GLN A 93 -11.77 -24.84 -89.19
CA GLN A 93 -10.62 -25.00 -90.11
C GLN A 93 -10.29 -26.46 -90.50
N SER A 94 -10.97 -27.47 -89.95
CA SER A 94 -10.78 -28.88 -90.33
C SER A 94 -11.66 -29.36 -91.50
N ALA A 95 -12.42 -28.48 -92.15
CA ALA A 95 -13.30 -28.82 -93.27
C ALA A 95 -12.80 -28.39 -94.66
N GLU A 96 -11.77 -27.53 -94.78
CA GLU A 96 -11.24 -27.12 -96.08
C GLU A 96 -9.75 -26.82 -95.98
N MET A 97 -8.89 -27.76 -96.37
CA MET A 97 -7.58 -27.45 -96.94
C MET A 97 -7.13 -28.56 -97.89
N VAL A 98 -7.47 -28.40 -99.17
CA VAL A 98 -6.65 -28.87 -100.29
C VAL A 98 -5.61 -27.77 -100.55
N PRO A 99 -4.31 -28.00 -100.32
CA PRO A 99 -3.29 -27.04 -100.73
C PRO A 99 -2.77 -27.42 -102.12
N SER A 100 -3.13 -26.59 -103.08
CA SER A 100 -2.47 -26.45 -104.36
C SER A 100 -1.04 -25.93 -104.17
N GLN A 101 -0.14 -26.49 -104.97
CA GLN A 101 1.07 -25.89 -105.54
C GLN A 101 2.40 -25.92 -104.78
N THR A 102 3.29 -26.70 -105.39
CA THR A 102 4.68 -26.40 -105.79
C THR A 102 5.67 -26.00 -104.71
N ASN A 103 6.49 -26.96 -104.27
CA ASN A 103 7.96 -26.90 -104.40
C ASN A 103 8.58 -28.26 -104.02
N SER A 104 9.71 -28.58 -104.67
CA SER A 104 10.29 -29.91 -104.91
C SER A 104 10.16 -30.94 -103.78
N VAL A 105 9.38 -31.99 -104.04
CA VAL A 105 9.22 -33.16 -103.17
C VAL A 105 10.37 -34.14 -103.41
N THR A 106 11.14 -34.43 -102.36
CA THR A 106 12.24 -35.39 -102.34
C THR A 106 11.71 -36.82 -102.58
N TYR A 107 12.50 -37.68 -103.24
CA TYR A 107 12.12 -39.05 -103.66
C TYR A 107 11.38 -39.87 -102.60
N ASN A 108 11.72 -39.72 -101.32
CA ASN A 108 11.07 -40.45 -100.22
C ASN A 108 9.61 -40.03 -100.00
N LYS A 109 9.27 -38.74 -100.13
CA LYS A 109 7.87 -38.29 -100.06
C LYS A 109 7.07 -38.67 -101.31
N LEU A 110 7.74 -38.76 -102.47
CA LEU A 110 7.10 -39.26 -103.69
C LEU A 110 6.76 -40.76 -103.55
N HIS A 111 7.64 -41.54 -102.91
CA HIS A 111 7.40 -42.95 -102.63
C HIS A 111 6.25 -43.16 -101.62
N GLU A 112 6.19 -42.36 -100.55
CA GLU A 112 5.05 -42.39 -99.62
C GLU A 112 3.73 -42.01 -100.30
N LEU A 113 3.72 -40.93 -101.11
CA LEU A 113 2.54 -40.53 -101.86
C LEU A 113 2.11 -41.59 -102.88
N TYR A 114 3.06 -42.25 -103.55
CA TYR A 114 2.77 -43.36 -104.46
C TYR A 114 2.20 -44.57 -103.71
N THR A 115 2.73 -44.89 -102.52
CA THR A 115 2.23 -45.99 -101.69
C THR A 115 0.81 -45.71 -101.19
N LEU A 116 0.55 -44.48 -100.74
CA LEU A 116 -0.80 -44.02 -100.35
C LEU A 116 -1.77 -44.02 -101.53
N LEU A 117 -1.31 -43.60 -102.71
CA LEU A 117 -2.12 -43.62 -103.93
C LEU A 117 -2.42 -45.05 -104.38
N HIS A 118 -1.46 -45.97 -104.25
CA HIS A 118 -1.61 -47.38 -104.58
C HIS A 118 -2.57 -48.08 -103.60
N GLN A 119 -2.48 -47.78 -102.31
CA GLN A 119 -3.44 -48.25 -101.30
C GLN A 119 -4.86 -47.73 -101.59
N LYS A 120 -5.01 -46.44 -101.94
CA LYS A 120 -6.30 -45.88 -102.36
C LYS A 120 -6.83 -46.54 -103.63
N TYR A 121 -5.99 -46.77 -104.63
CA TYR A 121 -6.38 -47.45 -105.86
C TYR A 121 -6.90 -48.87 -105.57
N ASN A 122 -6.23 -49.63 -104.71
CA ASN A 122 -6.67 -50.97 -104.33
C ASN A 122 -7.97 -50.95 -103.50
N SER A 123 -8.17 -49.94 -102.63
CA SER A 123 -9.43 -49.73 -101.92
C SER A 123 -10.58 -49.46 -102.89
N ILE A 124 -10.36 -48.57 -103.87
CA ILE A 124 -11.36 -48.24 -104.90
C ILE A 124 -11.64 -49.46 -105.78
N LEU A 125 -10.64 -50.27 -106.09
CA LEU A 125 -10.84 -51.51 -106.86
C LEU A 125 -11.72 -52.50 -106.10
N LYS A 126 -11.52 -52.60 -104.78
CA LYS A 126 -12.34 -53.44 -103.89
C LYS A 126 -13.78 -52.93 -103.79
N GLU A 127 -13.96 -51.63 -103.58
CA GLU A 127 -15.28 -50.99 -103.58
C GLU A 127 -16.00 -51.19 -104.92
N LYS A 128 -15.28 -51.08 -106.04
CA LYS A 128 -15.83 -51.37 -107.37
C LYS A 128 -16.34 -52.81 -107.46
N THR A 129 -15.56 -53.80 -107.01
CA THR A 129 -16.01 -55.20 -107.02
C THR A 129 -17.20 -55.45 -106.09
N GLU A 130 -17.22 -54.83 -104.91
CA GLU A 130 -18.34 -54.93 -103.95
C GLU A 130 -19.62 -54.29 -104.54
N LEU A 131 -19.50 -53.17 -105.26
CA LEU A 131 -20.61 -52.51 -105.94
C LEU A 131 -21.11 -53.32 -107.14
N GLU A 132 -20.22 -53.92 -107.94
CA GLU A 132 -20.63 -54.80 -109.04
C GLU A 132 -21.36 -56.05 -108.52
N GLU A 133 -20.95 -56.60 -107.38
CA GLU A 133 -21.64 -57.70 -106.71
C GLU A 133 -22.99 -57.28 -106.13
N SER A 134 -23.05 -56.11 -105.48
CA SER A 134 -24.31 -55.51 -105.02
C SER A 134 -25.30 -55.29 -106.17
N LEU A 135 -24.83 -54.80 -107.32
CA LEU A 135 -25.66 -54.57 -108.50
C LEU A 135 -26.18 -55.89 -109.09
N ARG A 136 -25.36 -56.95 -109.11
CA ARG A 136 -25.83 -58.28 -109.54
C ARG A 136 -26.88 -58.84 -108.59
N ASN A 137 -26.70 -58.69 -107.29
CA ASN A 137 -27.67 -59.11 -106.28
C ASN A 137 -28.98 -58.32 -106.41
N GLU A 138 -28.90 -57.02 -106.68
CA GLU A 138 -30.07 -56.19 -106.95
C GLU A 138 -30.79 -56.59 -108.24
N MET A 139 -30.06 -56.92 -109.31
CA MET A 139 -30.66 -57.43 -110.55
C MET A 139 -31.38 -58.77 -110.34
N LEU A 140 -30.77 -59.70 -109.60
CA LEU A 140 -31.39 -60.97 -109.21
C LEU A 140 -32.65 -60.72 -108.37
N SER A 141 -32.58 -59.86 -107.35
CA SER A 141 -33.74 -59.49 -106.55
C SER A 141 -34.85 -58.86 -107.39
N ASN A 142 -34.52 -58.10 -108.43
CA ASN A 142 -35.50 -57.52 -109.34
C ASN A 142 -36.16 -58.57 -110.25
N GLU A 143 -35.41 -59.58 -110.70
CA GLU A 143 -35.99 -60.73 -111.43
C GLU A 143 -36.91 -61.56 -110.54
N GLU A 144 -36.50 -61.82 -109.29
CA GLU A 144 -37.34 -62.49 -108.28
C GLU A 144 -38.63 -61.70 -108.01
N GLN A 145 -38.53 -60.37 -107.86
CA GLN A 145 -39.69 -59.50 -107.69
C GLN A 145 -40.60 -59.51 -108.92
N ARG A 146 -40.06 -59.50 -110.15
CA ARG A 146 -40.87 -59.62 -111.37
C ARG A 146 -41.59 -60.95 -111.46
N ALA A 147 -40.92 -62.05 -111.13
CA ALA A 147 -41.54 -63.37 -111.05
C ALA A 147 -42.65 -63.41 -109.99
N TYR A 148 -42.41 -62.80 -108.82
CA TYR A 148 -43.40 -62.71 -107.74
C TYR A 148 -44.62 -61.87 -108.15
N ILE A 149 -44.41 -60.74 -108.84
CA ILE A 149 -45.49 -59.90 -109.38
C ILE A 149 -46.34 -60.70 -110.38
N GLU A 150 -45.72 -61.49 -111.25
CA GLU A 150 -46.44 -62.30 -112.24
C GLU A 150 -47.27 -63.41 -111.57
N VAL A 151 -46.71 -64.06 -110.55
CA VAL A 151 -47.44 -65.04 -109.71
C VAL A 151 -48.60 -64.36 -108.98
N LEU A 152 -48.41 -63.16 -108.43
CA LEU A 152 -49.49 -62.41 -107.78
C LEU A 152 -50.57 -61.97 -108.76
N LYS A 153 -50.23 -61.56 -109.98
CA LYS A 153 -51.21 -61.25 -111.04
C LYS A 153 -52.06 -62.47 -111.36
N GLN A 154 -51.42 -63.61 -111.61
CA GLN A 154 -52.12 -64.87 -111.87
C GLN A 154 -52.99 -65.28 -110.67
N ALA A 155 -52.50 -65.13 -109.44
CA ALA A 155 -53.26 -65.44 -108.23
C ALA A 155 -54.47 -64.50 -108.04
N ILE A 156 -54.33 -63.21 -108.36
CA ILE A 156 -55.43 -62.24 -108.32
C ILE A 156 -56.45 -62.56 -109.41
N GLU A 157 -56.02 -62.86 -110.64
CA GLU A 157 -56.90 -63.27 -111.75
C GLU A 157 -57.69 -64.55 -111.39
N ILE A 158 -57.02 -65.56 -110.84
CA ILE A 158 -57.65 -66.81 -110.36
C ILE A 158 -58.63 -66.51 -109.23
N ARG A 159 -58.31 -65.57 -108.31
CA ARG A 159 -59.16 -65.28 -107.16
C ARG A 159 -60.39 -64.46 -107.54
N ILE A 160 -60.25 -63.50 -108.46
CA ILE A 160 -61.36 -62.77 -109.09
C ILE A 160 -62.28 -63.76 -109.82
N GLU A 161 -61.71 -64.72 -110.54
CA GLU A 161 -62.46 -65.79 -111.21
C GLU A 161 -63.18 -66.71 -110.21
N SER A 162 -62.53 -67.10 -109.10
CA SER A 162 -63.10 -67.96 -108.06
C SER A 162 -64.26 -67.33 -107.28
N LEU A 163 -64.30 -66.00 -107.20
CA LEU A 163 -65.36 -65.25 -106.52
C LEU A 163 -66.57 -64.98 -107.44
N GLY A 164 -66.57 -65.49 -108.67
CA GLY A 164 -67.68 -65.34 -109.62
C GLY A 164 -67.78 -63.94 -110.25
N LEU A 165 -66.77 -63.09 -110.06
CA LEU A 165 -66.75 -61.69 -110.50
C LEU A 165 -66.14 -61.53 -111.90
N LYS A 166 -66.54 -62.40 -112.84
CA LYS A 166 -66.15 -62.24 -114.26
C LYS A 166 -66.86 -61.02 -114.85
N GLY A 167 -66.13 -59.93 -115.05
CA GLY A 167 -66.62 -58.72 -115.73
C GLY A 167 -66.61 -57.43 -114.91
N ILE A 168 -66.14 -57.46 -113.65
CA ILE A 168 -65.91 -56.24 -112.87
C ILE A 168 -64.54 -55.68 -113.24
N ASN A 169 -64.46 -54.40 -113.61
CA ASN A 169 -63.20 -53.78 -113.99
C ASN A 169 -62.27 -53.68 -112.77
N THR A 170 -60.96 -53.65 -112.98
CA THR A 170 -59.94 -53.61 -111.92
C THR A 170 -59.98 -52.33 -111.07
N GLU A 171 -60.70 -51.29 -111.48
CA GLU A 171 -60.82 -50.01 -110.77
C GLU A 171 -61.88 -50.07 -109.65
N GLU A 172 -63.02 -50.74 -109.85
CA GLU A 172 -64.05 -50.88 -108.81
C GLU A 172 -63.58 -51.75 -107.63
N PHE A 173 -62.74 -52.76 -107.88
CA PHE A 173 -62.09 -53.54 -106.83
C PHE A 173 -60.99 -52.73 -106.11
N ALA A 174 -60.32 -51.82 -106.82
CA ALA A 174 -59.35 -50.90 -106.22
C ALA A 174 -60.02 -49.87 -105.29
N GLU A 175 -61.23 -49.41 -105.61
CA GLU A 175 -62.01 -48.51 -104.73
C GLU A 175 -62.47 -49.20 -103.43
N PHE A 176 -62.90 -50.46 -103.50
CA PHE A 176 -63.24 -51.22 -102.30
C PHE A 176 -62.00 -51.50 -101.42
N SER A 177 -60.86 -51.79 -102.05
CA SER A 177 -59.58 -51.96 -101.37
C SER A 177 -59.11 -50.65 -100.72
N SER A 178 -59.24 -49.51 -101.41
CA SER A 178 -58.82 -48.19 -100.90
C SER A 178 -59.68 -47.72 -99.73
N ALA A 179 -60.99 -47.96 -99.75
CA ALA A 179 -61.89 -47.68 -98.62
C ALA A 179 -61.51 -48.50 -97.38
N ARG A 180 -61.09 -49.75 -97.56
CA ARG A 180 -60.64 -50.62 -96.46
C ARG A 180 -59.28 -50.19 -95.90
N ILE A 181 -58.34 -49.79 -96.75
CA ILE A 181 -57.06 -49.21 -96.33
C ILE A 181 -57.29 -47.92 -95.52
N SER A 182 -58.21 -47.07 -95.97
CA SER A 182 -58.55 -45.82 -95.27
C SER A 182 -59.13 -46.05 -93.87
N ILE A 183 -59.97 -47.09 -93.71
CA ILE A 183 -60.51 -47.49 -92.39
C ILE A 183 -59.39 -48.01 -91.47
N ASP A 184 -58.47 -48.83 -92.00
CA ASP A 184 -57.37 -49.37 -91.20
C ASP A 184 -56.32 -48.30 -90.85
N GLU A 185 -56.10 -47.30 -91.72
CA GLU A 185 -55.31 -46.11 -91.40
C GLU A 185 -55.97 -45.26 -90.32
N SER A 186 -57.29 -45.04 -90.38
CA SER A 186 -58.04 -44.33 -89.34
C SER A 186 -57.95 -45.04 -87.98
N LYS A 187 -58.01 -46.37 -87.95
CA LYS A 187 -57.79 -47.15 -86.73
C LYS A 187 -56.37 -47.01 -86.20
N ARG A 188 -55.35 -47.10 -87.07
CA ARG A 188 -53.95 -46.89 -86.68
C ARG A 188 -53.72 -45.49 -86.13
N GLU A 189 -54.32 -44.47 -86.74
CA GLU A 189 -54.22 -43.09 -86.26
C GLU A 189 -54.95 -42.91 -84.92
N THR A 190 -56.11 -43.52 -84.76
CA THR A 190 -56.82 -43.55 -83.46
C THR A 190 -55.94 -44.21 -82.39
N SER A 191 -55.31 -45.34 -82.67
CA SER A 191 -54.37 -45.99 -81.74
C SER A 191 -53.17 -45.09 -81.41
N ARG A 192 -52.58 -44.40 -82.40
CA ARG A 192 -51.50 -43.43 -82.16
C ARG A 192 -51.96 -42.27 -81.27
N MET A 193 -53.17 -41.74 -81.50
CA MET A 193 -53.73 -40.70 -80.64
C MET A 193 -54.00 -41.22 -79.24
N THR A 194 -54.50 -42.45 -79.08
CA THR A 194 -54.67 -43.07 -77.75
C THR A 194 -53.32 -43.21 -77.03
N THR A 195 -52.27 -43.65 -77.71
CA THR A 195 -50.92 -43.71 -77.13
C THR A 195 -50.44 -42.32 -76.71
N LYS A 196 -50.60 -41.29 -77.56
CA LYS A 196 -50.25 -39.91 -77.20
C LYS A 196 -51.04 -39.38 -76.00
N ILE A 197 -52.32 -39.72 -75.88
CA ILE A 197 -53.15 -39.35 -74.73
C ILE A 197 -52.59 -40.01 -73.46
N ILE A 198 -52.26 -41.30 -73.50
CA ILE A 198 -51.66 -42.01 -72.37
C ILE A 198 -50.31 -41.37 -71.98
N ASP A 199 -49.48 -41.02 -72.96
CA ASP A 199 -48.19 -40.36 -72.72
C ASP A 199 -48.37 -38.97 -72.11
N TYR A 200 -49.34 -38.19 -72.58
CA TYR A 200 -49.68 -36.89 -71.99
C TYR A 200 -50.27 -37.02 -70.58
N GLU A 201 -51.11 -38.01 -70.33
CA GLU A 201 -51.62 -38.31 -68.98
C GLU A 201 -50.48 -38.70 -68.03
N ALA A 202 -49.51 -39.48 -68.50
CA ALA A 202 -48.31 -39.83 -67.74
C ALA A 202 -47.44 -38.59 -67.45
N GLN A 203 -47.24 -37.71 -68.43
CA GLN A 203 -46.53 -36.44 -68.23
C GLN A 203 -47.23 -35.55 -67.23
N ILE A 204 -48.56 -35.38 -67.34
CA ILE A 204 -49.37 -34.58 -66.40
C ILE A 204 -49.24 -35.15 -64.99
N LYS A 205 -49.31 -36.48 -64.82
CA LYS A 205 -49.08 -37.11 -63.51
C LYS A 205 -47.69 -36.82 -62.96
N SER A 206 -46.64 -36.93 -63.79
CA SER A 206 -45.27 -36.63 -63.34
C SER A 206 -45.08 -35.16 -62.95
N LEU A 207 -45.67 -34.23 -63.72
CA LEU A 207 -45.61 -32.80 -63.45
C LEU A 207 -46.40 -32.44 -62.20
N THR A 208 -47.55 -33.09 -61.98
CA THR A 208 -48.37 -32.91 -60.77
C THR A 208 -47.61 -33.38 -59.53
N GLU A 209 -46.93 -34.53 -59.61
CA GLU A 209 -46.11 -35.02 -58.50
C GLU A 209 -44.90 -34.11 -58.26
N SER A 210 -44.23 -33.64 -59.31
CA SER A 210 -43.15 -32.65 -59.21
C SER A 210 -43.62 -31.34 -58.58
N LEU A 211 -44.81 -30.86 -58.91
CA LEU A 211 -45.42 -29.66 -58.32
C LEU A 211 -45.71 -29.87 -56.83
N LYS A 212 -46.15 -31.07 -56.46
CA LYS A 212 -46.41 -31.43 -55.06
C LYS A 212 -45.11 -31.44 -54.24
N ILE A 213 -44.03 -32.02 -54.78
CA ILE A 213 -42.70 -32.01 -54.16
C ILE A 213 -42.17 -30.57 -54.02
N LYS A 214 -42.28 -29.75 -55.07
CA LYS A 214 -41.87 -28.34 -54.99
C LYS A 214 -42.74 -27.54 -54.02
N SER A 215 -44.02 -27.85 -53.92
CA SER A 215 -44.90 -27.21 -52.94
C SER A 215 -44.53 -27.58 -51.50
N THR A 216 -44.08 -28.81 -51.23
CA THR A 216 -43.59 -29.18 -49.90
C THR A 216 -42.26 -28.50 -49.59
N GLU A 217 -41.33 -28.46 -50.55
CA GLU A 217 -40.04 -27.74 -50.41
C GLU A 217 -40.25 -26.25 -50.11
N CYS A 218 -41.18 -25.57 -50.79
CA CYS A 218 -41.51 -24.18 -50.48
C CYS A 218 -42.09 -23.98 -49.07
N LYS A 219 -42.81 -24.97 -48.53
CA LYS A 219 -43.33 -24.89 -47.16
C LYS A 219 -42.22 -25.09 -46.13
N GLU A 220 -41.30 -26.02 -46.38
CA GLU A 220 -40.13 -26.24 -45.54
C GLU A 220 -39.24 -24.99 -45.51
N LEU A 221 -38.97 -24.38 -46.66
CA LEU A 221 -38.22 -23.12 -46.75
C LEU A 221 -38.94 -21.94 -46.09
N ALA A 222 -40.27 -21.93 -46.05
CA ALA A 222 -41.03 -20.92 -45.33
C ALA A 222 -40.87 -21.07 -43.81
N ILE A 223 -40.90 -22.30 -43.30
CA ILE A 223 -40.65 -22.60 -41.88
C ILE A 223 -39.21 -22.25 -41.51
N GLU A 224 -38.22 -22.62 -42.33
CA GLU A 224 -36.81 -22.28 -42.09
C GLU A 224 -36.59 -20.76 -42.06
N ASN A 225 -37.23 -20.00 -42.96
CA ASN A 225 -37.18 -18.52 -42.92
C ASN A 225 -37.81 -17.95 -41.64
N GLU A 226 -38.90 -18.53 -41.16
CA GLU A 226 -39.55 -18.12 -39.91
C GLU A 226 -38.62 -18.38 -38.72
N GLU A 227 -37.97 -19.55 -38.66
CA GLU A 227 -36.97 -19.89 -37.66
C GLU A 227 -35.74 -18.96 -37.70
N ILE A 228 -35.23 -18.64 -38.89
CA ILE A 228 -34.12 -17.69 -39.06
C ILE A 228 -34.53 -16.28 -38.59
N THR A 229 -35.76 -15.86 -38.87
CA THR A 229 -36.26 -14.56 -38.45
C THR A 229 -36.37 -14.48 -36.92
N GLU A 230 -36.85 -15.54 -36.28
CA GLU A 230 -36.92 -15.66 -34.82
C GLU A 230 -35.51 -15.63 -34.20
N GLN A 231 -34.54 -16.36 -34.78
CA GLN A 231 -33.14 -16.34 -34.33
C GLN A 231 -32.50 -14.96 -34.48
N LEU A 232 -32.78 -14.25 -35.58
CA LEU A 232 -32.32 -12.87 -35.78
C LEU A 232 -32.94 -11.90 -34.76
N HIS A 233 -34.20 -12.10 -34.40
CA HIS A 233 -34.87 -11.30 -33.37
C HIS A 233 -34.22 -11.53 -31.99
N GLN A 234 -34.01 -12.78 -31.59
CA GLN A 234 -33.33 -13.12 -30.34
C GLN A 234 -31.88 -12.61 -30.31
N ALA A 235 -31.16 -12.66 -31.43
CA ALA A 235 -29.82 -12.09 -31.55
C ALA A 235 -29.84 -10.55 -31.39
N ALA A 236 -30.84 -9.86 -31.96
CA ALA A 236 -31.00 -8.43 -31.80
C ALA A 236 -31.31 -8.03 -30.35
N GLU A 237 -32.17 -8.78 -29.65
CA GLU A 237 -32.45 -8.57 -28.22
C GLU A 237 -31.21 -8.80 -27.36
N ALA A 238 -30.42 -9.85 -27.66
CA ALA A 238 -29.18 -10.12 -26.95
C ALA A 238 -28.14 -9.00 -27.15
N ILE A 239 -28.03 -8.46 -28.37
CA ILE A 239 -27.18 -7.30 -28.68
C ILE A 239 -27.65 -6.08 -27.88
N GLN A 240 -28.96 -5.80 -27.86
CA GLN A 240 -29.50 -4.67 -27.12
C GLN A 240 -29.30 -4.80 -25.59
N HIS A 241 -29.37 -6.02 -25.05
CA HIS A 241 -29.01 -6.27 -23.66
C HIS A 241 -27.52 -6.00 -23.40
N ALA A 242 -26.64 -6.45 -24.29
CA ALA A 242 -25.20 -6.20 -24.19
C ALA A 242 -24.87 -4.70 -24.30
N GLU A 243 -25.51 -3.96 -25.20
CA GLU A 243 -25.36 -2.50 -25.33
C GLU A 243 -25.78 -1.78 -24.03
N ASN A 244 -26.90 -2.20 -23.42
CA ASN A 244 -27.33 -1.64 -22.14
C ASN A 244 -26.36 -1.97 -20.98
N GLU A 245 -25.72 -3.13 -20.99
CA GLU A 245 -24.67 -3.47 -20.03
C GLU A 245 -23.40 -2.64 -20.26
N VAL A 246 -22.99 -2.44 -21.52
CA VAL A 246 -21.85 -1.59 -21.87
C VAL A 246 -22.10 -0.16 -21.39
N GLN A 247 -23.29 0.40 -21.62
CA GLN A 247 -23.64 1.75 -21.14
C GLN A 247 -23.56 1.87 -19.61
N LYS A 248 -24.02 0.85 -18.87
CA LYS A 248 -23.90 0.82 -17.41
C LYS A 248 -22.45 0.79 -16.95
N LEU A 249 -21.60 0.02 -17.63
CA LEU A 249 -20.17 -0.05 -17.35
C LEU A 249 -19.47 1.28 -17.67
N GLU A 250 -19.85 1.97 -18.75
CA GLU A 250 -19.34 3.31 -19.06
C GLU A 250 -19.69 4.33 -17.98
N ASP A 251 -20.94 4.31 -17.50
CA ASP A 251 -21.38 5.17 -16.39
C ASP A 251 -20.62 4.87 -15.08
N GLU A 252 -20.34 3.59 -14.81
CA GLU A 252 -19.54 3.17 -13.65
C GLU A 252 -18.08 3.60 -13.79
N ILE A 253 -17.47 3.46 -14.97
CA ILE A 253 -16.13 3.97 -15.27
C ILE A 253 -16.08 5.48 -15.04
N HIS A 254 -17.07 6.24 -15.51
CA HIS A 254 -17.10 7.68 -15.30
C HIS A 254 -17.17 8.06 -13.82
N LYS A 255 -17.95 7.34 -13.01
CA LYS A 255 -17.99 7.54 -11.55
C LYS A 255 -16.64 7.22 -10.90
N LEU A 256 -16.01 6.12 -11.28
CA LEU A 256 -14.69 5.73 -10.77
C LEU A 256 -13.60 6.74 -11.16
N GLU A 257 -13.68 7.34 -12.35
CA GLU A 257 -12.77 8.41 -12.77
C GLU A 257 -12.97 9.72 -11.99
N GLU A 258 -14.19 10.01 -11.59
CA GLU A 258 -14.52 11.14 -10.72
C GLU A 258 -14.01 10.90 -9.30
N GLU A 259 -14.25 9.71 -8.74
CA GLU A 259 -13.70 9.30 -7.44
C GLU A 259 -12.16 9.34 -7.45
N LYS A 260 -11.53 8.85 -8.52
CA LYS A 260 -10.07 8.94 -8.71
C LYS A 260 -9.58 10.39 -8.69
N ARG A 261 -10.27 11.30 -9.38
CA ARG A 261 -9.94 12.75 -9.35
C ARG A 261 -10.06 13.32 -7.94
N ASN A 262 -11.14 13.02 -7.23
CA ASN A 262 -11.36 13.47 -5.86
C ASN A 262 -10.28 12.94 -4.89
N LEU A 263 -9.85 11.67 -5.06
CA LEU A 263 -8.77 11.07 -4.27
C LEU A 263 -7.40 11.70 -4.57
N ILE A 264 -7.13 12.06 -5.83
CA ILE A 264 -5.91 12.79 -6.20
C ILE A 264 -5.89 14.17 -5.54
N ASP A 265 -6.99 14.92 -5.61
CA ASP A 265 -7.10 16.23 -4.97
C ASP A 265 -6.94 16.15 -3.45
N TYR A 266 -7.51 15.12 -2.83
CA TYR A 266 -7.32 14.83 -1.41
C TYR A 266 -5.85 14.53 -1.08
N ALA A 267 -5.18 13.68 -1.86
CA ALA A 267 -3.77 13.34 -1.67
C ALA A 267 -2.86 14.58 -1.85
N GLU A 268 -3.16 15.46 -2.80
CA GLU A 268 -2.45 16.73 -2.97
C GLU A 268 -2.66 17.68 -1.79
N ALA A 269 -3.89 17.79 -1.28
CA ALA A 269 -4.19 18.59 -0.09
C ALA A 269 -3.46 18.05 1.14
N GLN A 270 -3.44 16.72 1.31
CA GLN A 270 -2.69 16.05 2.37
C GLN A 270 -1.19 16.32 2.24
N THR A 271 -0.62 16.21 1.03
CA THR A 271 0.80 16.51 0.77
C THR A 271 1.16 17.95 1.12
N LYS A 272 0.28 18.92 0.78
CA LYS A 272 0.45 20.32 1.16
C LYS A 272 0.41 20.52 2.68
N SER A 273 -0.51 19.83 3.36
CA SER A 273 -0.62 19.84 4.83
C SER A 273 0.62 19.23 5.49
N GLU A 274 1.09 18.08 5.02
CA GLU A 274 2.32 17.43 5.51
C GLU A 274 3.53 18.34 5.32
N GLN A 275 3.65 19.01 4.17
CA GLN A 275 4.73 19.96 3.93
C GLN A 275 4.66 21.16 4.87
N LYS A 276 3.45 21.64 5.19
CA LYS A 276 3.25 22.70 6.20
C LYS A 276 3.67 22.23 7.59
N ILE A 277 3.23 21.05 8.03
CA ILE A 277 3.61 20.45 9.32
C ILE A 277 5.13 20.24 9.38
N LYS A 278 5.76 19.78 8.28
CA LYS A 278 7.22 19.61 8.19
C LYS A 278 7.97 20.92 8.35
N ASN A 279 7.44 22.01 7.80
CA ASN A 279 7.99 23.35 7.98
C ASN A 279 7.81 23.83 9.43
N GLU A 280 6.63 23.66 10.03
CA GLU A 280 6.36 23.99 11.43
C GLU A 280 7.23 23.17 12.40
N LEU A 281 7.48 21.90 12.10
CA LEU A 281 8.39 21.03 12.84
C LEU A 281 9.83 21.52 12.72
N LYS A 282 10.26 21.94 11.52
CA LYS A 282 11.59 22.53 11.31
C LYS A 282 11.76 23.83 12.10
N GLU A 283 10.76 24.70 12.12
CA GLU A 283 10.75 25.91 12.93
C GLU A 283 10.78 25.59 14.43
N SER A 284 9.97 24.64 14.88
CA SER A 284 9.95 24.20 16.28
C SER A 284 11.28 23.58 16.71
N LYS A 285 11.92 22.80 15.83
CA LYS A 285 13.25 22.25 16.06
C LYS A 285 14.31 23.36 16.17
N ASN A 286 14.22 24.39 15.33
CA ASN A 286 15.11 25.56 15.43
C ASN A 286 14.87 26.32 16.74
N ARG A 287 13.61 26.55 17.15
CA ARG A 287 13.27 27.17 18.44
C ARG A 287 13.80 26.36 19.62
N LEU A 288 13.66 25.03 19.57
CA LEU A 288 14.20 24.14 20.61
C LEU A 288 15.73 24.21 20.66
N GLY A 289 16.40 24.26 19.50
CA GLY A 289 17.85 24.47 19.42
C GLY A 289 18.28 25.78 20.09
N ASN A 290 17.59 26.88 19.79
CA ASN A 290 17.86 28.18 20.42
C ASN A 290 17.61 28.14 21.93
N LEU A 291 16.51 27.54 22.38
CA LEU A 291 16.22 27.37 23.82
C LEU A 291 17.26 26.49 24.53
N GLN A 292 17.78 25.45 23.87
CA GLN A 292 18.87 24.65 24.42
C GLN A 292 20.17 25.45 24.54
N GLU A 293 20.48 26.32 23.59
CA GLU A 293 21.62 27.23 23.70
C GLU A 293 21.44 28.26 24.82
N GLU A 294 20.24 28.83 24.95
CA GLU A 294 19.90 29.73 26.06
C GLU A 294 19.98 29.01 27.41
N TYR A 295 19.46 27.79 27.50
CA TYR A 295 19.57 26.96 28.70
C TYR A 295 21.04 26.68 29.05
N LYS A 296 21.89 26.38 28.06
CA LYS A 296 23.35 26.22 28.28
C LYS A 296 23.98 27.51 28.80
N LYS A 297 23.61 28.67 28.25
CA LYS A 297 24.08 29.99 28.73
C LYS A 297 23.63 30.25 30.17
N VAL A 298 22.36 30.02 30.47
CA VAL A 298 21.80 30.19 31.82
C VAL A 298 22.44 29.22 32.81
N SER A 299 22.63 27.96 32.45
CA SER A 299 23.31 26.96 33.28
C SER A 299 24.75 27.37 33.59
N LYS A 300 25.48 27.88 32.59
CA LYS A 300 26.83 28.43 32.81
C LYS A 300 26.81 29.63 33.76
N ASN A 301 25.87 30.56 33.57
CA ASN A 301 25.72 31.72 34.44
C ASN A 301 25.33 31.32 35.88
N LEU A 302 24.47 30.31 36.04
CA LEU A 302 24.09 29.76 37.33
C LEU A 302 25.30 29.13 38.04
N SER A 303 26.15 28.40 37.31
CA SER A 303 27.40 27.87 37.85
C SER A 303 28.32 28.98 38.35
N LEU A 304 28.50 30.05 37.57
CA LEU A 304 29.31 31.20 37.95
C LEU A 304 28.74 31.91 39.18
N ALA A 305 27.42 32.13 39.23
CA ALA A 305 26.74 32.73 40.37
C ALA A 305 26.84 31.84 41.62
N ASN A 306 26.81 30.52 41.47
CA ASN A 306 26.98 29.58 42.57
C ASN A 306 28.42 29.59 43.11
N ASP A 307 29.42 29.71 42.22
CA ASP A 307 30.82 29.89 42.62
C ASP A 307 31.05 31.23 43.34
N GLU A 308 30.40 32.31 42.90
CA GLU A 308 30.38 33.60 43.60
C GLU A 308 29.68 33.51 44.95
N ASN A 309 28.51 32.87 45.03
CA ASN A 309 27.83 32.62 46.31
C ASN A 309 28.69 31.79 47.26
N LYS A 310 29.44 30.82 46.75
CA LYS A 310 30.39 30.03 47.56
C LYS A 310 31.54 30.89 48.07
N LYS A 311 32.07 31.81 47.25
CA LYS A 311 33.06 32.81 47.70
C LYS A 311 32.49 33.73 48.78
N ILE A 312 31.31 34.30 48.55
CA ILE A 312 30.63 35.17 49.52
C ILE A 312 30.33 34.41 50.81
N THR A 313 29.90 33.16 50.74
CA THR A 313 29.64 32.32 51.93
C THR A 313 30.93 32.09 52.72
N ASN A 314 32.04 31.82 52.05
CA ASN A 314 33.35 31.68 52.70
C ASN A 314 33.81 32.99 53.33
N GLU A 315 33.64 34.12 52.64
CA GLU A 315 33.93 35.46 53.17
C GLU A 315 33.08 35.76 54.41
N LEU A 316 31.78 35.44 54.37
CA LEU A 316 30.86 35.63 55.47
C LEU A 316 31.22 34.75 56.67
N GLU A 317 31.67 33.52 56.44
CA GLU A 317 32.18 32.65 57.50
C GLU A 317 33.50 33.20 58.09
N THR A 318 34.40 33.75 57.27
CA THR A 318 35.60 34.43 57.80
C THR A 318 35.24 35.65 58.65
N VAL A 319 34.32 36.50 58.19
CA VAL A 319 33.82 37.65 58.96
C VAL A 319 33.15 37.20 60.25
N LYS A 320 32.40 36.10 60.24
CA LYS A 320 31.79 35.52 61.43
C LYS A 320 32.83 35.02 62.43
N THR A 321 33.90 34.38 61.96
CA THR A 321 35.02 33.98 62.83
C THR A 321 35.76 35.19 63.42
N GLU A 322 35.93 36.27 62.65
CA GLU A 322 36.50 37.52 63.14
C GLU A 322 35.58 38.22 64.14
N TYR A 323 34.27 38.27 63.88
CA TYR A 323 33.28 38.78 64.80
C TYR A 323 33.32 38.00 66.13
N ASN A 324 33.35 36.67 66.08
CA ASN A 324 33.43 35.84 67.29
C ASN A 324 34.74 36.05 68.06
N ARG A 325 35.87 36.25 67.35
CA ARG A 325 37.15 36.62 67.98
C ARG A 325 37.04 37.99 68.66
N ASN A 326 36.49 38.97 67.96
CA ASN A 326 36.30 40.32 68.47
C ASN A 326 35.37 40.35 69.68
N GLU A 327 34.29 39.59 69.64
CA GLU A 327 33.35 39.42 70.76
C GLU A 327 34.05 38.77 71.97
N LYS A 328 34.90 37.77 71.73
CA LYS A 328 35.71 37.16 72.79
C LYS A 328 36.68 38.17 73.42
N THR A 329 37.43 38.92 72.60
CA THR A 329 38.31 39.98 73.11
C THR A 329 37.53 41.08 73.82
N LEU A 330 36.31 41.42 73.37
CA LEU A 330 35.46 42.40 74.05
C LEU A 330 35.03 41.90 75.42
N LYS A 331 34.61 40.63 75.52
CA LYS A 331 34.29 39.98 76.81
C LYS A 331 35.50 39.94 77.74
N GLU A 332 36.68 39.61 77.23
CA GLU A 332 37.93 39.65 78.00
C GLU A 332 38.28 41.07 78.47
N THR A 333 38.06 42.07 77.62
CA THR A 333 38.29 43.49 77.97
C THR A 333 37.28 43.99 78.99
N GLN A 334 36.00 43.62 78.86
CA GLN A 334 34.95 43.91 79.84
C GLN A 334 35.25 43.25 81.18
N GLN A 335 35.71 42.00 81.19
CA GLN A 335 36.14 41.31 82.40
C GLN A 335 37.38 41.98 83.02
N GLY A 336 38.33 42.40 82.17
CA GLY A 336 39.48 43.20 82.61
C GLY A 336 39.05 44.53 83.25
N PHE A 337 38.05 45.19 82.68
CA PHE A 337 37.48 46.43 83.22
C PHE A 337 36.75 46.20 84.55
N LEU A 338 35.98 45.12 84.67
CA LEU A 338 35.35 44.70 85.93
C LEU A 338 36.40 44.43 87.02
N ASN A 339 37.47 43.71 86.68
CA ASN A 339 38.57 43.45 87.60
C ASN A 339 39.29 44.75 88.00
N MET A 340 39.50 45.69 87.07
CA MET A 340 40.02 47.02 87.40
C MET A 340 39.07 47.80 88.30
N LYS A 341 37.76 47.78 88.01
CA LYS A 341 36.75 48.44 88.82
C LYS A 341 36.75 47.90 90.25
N SER A 342 36.81 46.57 90.44
CA SER A 342 36.95 45.97 91.76
C SER A 342 38.25 46.37 92.47
N ARG A 343 39.38 46.48 91.73
CA ARG A 343 40.63 47.02 92.29
C ARG A 343 40.54 48.49 92.67
N VAL A 344 39.80 49.30 91.92
CA VAL A 344 39.54 50.71 92.26
C VAL A 344 38.64 50.79 93.49
N GLU A 345 37.57 50.00 93.57
CA GLU A 345 36.69 49.93 94.75
C GLU A 345 37.43 49.40 95.99
N GLU A 346 38.40 48.50 95.82
CA GLU A 346 39.27 48.03 96.89
C GLU A 346 40.27 49.12 97.32
N LYS A 347 40.82 49.88 96.37
CA LYS A 347 41.62 51.06 96.68
C LYS A 347 40.81 52.17 97.34
N ASP A 348 39.57 52.40 96.94
CA ASP A 348 38.67 53.37 97.58
C ASP A 348 38.29 52.92 98.98
N ARG A 349 38.07 51.62 99.21
CA ARG A 349 37.90 51.06 100.56
C ARG A 349 39.16 51.20 101.40
N ALA A 350 40.34 50.98 100.82
CA ALA A 350 41.60 51.25 101.51
C ALA A 350 41.79 52.74 101.79
N LEU A 351 41.39 53.63 100.88
CA LEU A 351 41.48 55.08 101.03
C LEU A 351 40.46 55.61 102.06
N GLN A 352 39.30 54.97 102.17
CA GLN A 352 38.31 55.18 103.22
C GLN A 352 38.87 54.77 104.58
N LYS A 353 39.50 53.59 104.68
CA LYS A 353 40.23 53.16 105.88
C LYS A 353 41.36 54.12 106.24
N TYR A 354 42.15 54.57 105.27
CA TYR A 354 43.18 55.58 105.51
C TYR A 354 42.59 56.92 105.95
N LYS A 355 41.42 57.33 105.47
CA LYS A 355 40.71 58.53 105.96
C LYS A 355 40.21 58.35 107.39
N GLU A 356 39.67 57.18 107.73
CA GLU A 356 39.20 56.84 109.07
C GLU A 356 40.38 56.74 110.06
N GLU A 357 41.49 56.14 109.65
CA GLU A 357 42.76 56.10 110.39
C GLU A 357 43.37 57.50 110.51
N ASN A 358 43.33 58.34 109.49
CA ASN A 358 43.80 59.74 109.58
C ASN A 358 42.90 60.59 110.50
N ASN A 359 41.60 60.30 110.57
CA ASN A 359 40.69 60.91 111.54
C ASN A 359 40.93 60.40 112.96
N SER A 360 41.23 59.10 113.14
CA SER A 360 41.65 58.57 114.45
C SER A 360 43.00 59.12 114.86
N PHE A 361 43.95 59.31 113.93
CA PHE A 361 45.21 59.99 114.17
C PHE A 361 45.01 61.48 114.48
N SER A 362 44.03 62.18 113.90
CA SER A 362 43.69 63.56 114.27
C SER A 362 43.13 63.66 115.71
N ILE A 363 42.29 62.70 116.11
CA ILE A 363 41.76 62.58 117.49
C ILE A 363 42.89 62.19 118.46
N GLN A 364 43.76 61.27 118.06
CA GLN A 364 44.93 60.84 118.84
C GLN A 364 46.00 61.93 118.92
N ASN A 365 46.17 62.76 117.90
CA ASN A 365 47.12 63.88 117.90
C ASN A 365 46.62 65.03 118.78
N SER A 366 45.29 65.21 118.90
CA SER A 366 44.68 66.13 119.88
C SER A 366 44.83 65.62 121.33
N SER A 367 44.79 64.30 121.53
CA SER A 367 45.08 63.64 122.81
C SER A 367 46.58 63.67 123.17
N LEU A 368 47.47 63.48 122.19
CA LEU A 368 48.93 63.54 122.33
C LEU A 368 49.46 64.98 122.44
N GLN A 369 48.68 66.00 122.04
CA GLN A 369 48.99 67.41 122.31
C GLN A 369 48.70 67.77 123.77
N ALA A 370 47.69 67.15 124.39
CA ALA A 370 47.43 67.25 125.82
C ALA A 370 48.45 66.46 126.65
N GLU A 371 48.92 65.32 126.14
CA GLU A 371 49.96 64.48 126.76
C GLU A 371 51.38 65.04 126.58
N ASN A 372 51.68 65.77 125.49
CA ASN A 372 52.97 66.48 125.29
C ASN A 372 53.18 67.64 126.28
N ILE A 373 52.12 68.25 126.79
CA ILE A 373 52.22 69.22 127.89
C ILE A 373 52.68 68.51 129.18
N THR A 374 52.28 67.25 129.38
CA THR A 374 52.66 66.41 130.53
C THR A 374 53.98 65.65 130.32
N LEU A 375 54.41 65.42 129.06
CA LEU A 375 55.65 64.73 128.71
C LEU A 375 56.86 65.68 128.62
N ASN A 376 56.65 66.98 128.33
CA ASN A 376 57.69 68.00 128.49
C ASN A 376 58.11 68.21 129.97
N GLU A 377 57.25 67.84 130.92
CA GLU A 377 57.61 67.76 132.35
C GLU A 377 58.42 66.50 132.71
N ASN A 378 58.41 65.47 131.85
CA ASN A 378 59.11 64.19 132.05
C ASN A 378 60.37 63.99 131.17
N MET A 379 60.50 64.69 130.05
CA MET A 379 61.70 64.72 129.18
C MET A 379 62.91 65.41 129.84
N SER A 380 62.71 66.10 130.97
CA SER A 380 63.79 66.55 131.87
C SER A 380 64.47 65.39 132.64
N LYS A 381 63.93 64.16 132.58
CA LYS A 381 64.46 62.97 133.30
C LYS A 381 65.05 61.86 132.42
N LEU A 382 65.03 61.98 131.08
CA LEU A 382 65.48 60.90 130.16
C LEU A 382 66.74 61.24 129.35
N ASP A 383 67.53 62.18 129.84
CA ASP A 383 68.90 62.49 129.41
C ASP A 383 69.92 61.41 129.88
N GLY A 384 69.48 60.16 130.02
CA GLY A 384 70.20 59.11 130.75
C GLY A 384 70.41 57.75 130.08
N GLN A 385 69.82 57.42 128.92
CA GLN A 385 69.78 56.01 128.45
C GLN A 385 70.01 55.77 126.94
N VAL A 386 70.99 56.44 126.32
CA VAL A 386 71.35 56.37 124.88
C VAL A 386 72.32 55.23 124.47
N CYS A 387 72.72 54.28 125.32
CA CYS A 387 73.94 53.49 125.04
C CYS A 387 73.85 52.04 124.51
N ALA A 388 72.74 51.47 124.01
CA ALA A 388 72.66 49.98 123.97
C ALA A 388 72.91 49.15 122.68
N TYR A 389 72.32 49.32 121.48
CA TYR A 389 72.28 48.14 120.55
C TYR A 389 72.67 48.33 119.07
N LYS A 390 73.87 47.83 118.73
CA LYS A 390 74.61 47.99 117.46
C LYS A 390 75.15 46.66 116.88
N VAL A 391 74.44 45.50 116.95
CA VAL A 391 75.10 44.16 116.74
C VAL A 391 74.62 43.22 115.59
N ASP A 392 73.41 43.23 115.02
CA ASP A 392 72.93 42.03 114.26
C ASP A 392 73.00 42.00 112.71
N LEU A 393 74.16 42.20 112.04
CA LEU A 393 74.24 42.37 110.55
C LEU A 393 74.90 41.24 109.68
N GLU A 394 75.39 40.09 110.19
CA GLU A 394 76.34 39.22 109.45
C GLU A 394 75.89 37.75 109.11
N ARG A 395 74.93 37.44 108.21
CA ARG A 395 74.56 36.00 107.96
C ARG A 395 74.11 35.48 106.55
N SER A 396 74.29 36.15 105.41
CA SER A 396 73.58 35.76 104.15
C SER A 396 74.45 35.53 102.88
N LYS A 397 75.15 34.39 102.65
CA LYS A 397 76.08 34.28 101.48
C LYS A 397 76.41 32.92 100.76
N THR A 398 75.64 31.80 100.77
CA THR A 398 76.18 30.47 100.31
C THR A 398 75.45 29.54 99.27
N GLU A 399 74.40 29.89 98.51
CA GLU A 399 73.59 28.87 97.75
C GLU A 399 73.84 28.68 96.21
N GLU A 400 74.83 29.30 95.56
CA GLU A 400 74.81 29.53 94.09
C GLU A 400 75.34 28.40 93.14
N ASN A 401 76.04 27.34 93.59
CA ASN A 401 76.98 26.59 92.70
C ASN A 401 76.53 25.24 92.03
N ARG A 402 75.27 24.76 92.06
CA ARG A 402 74.96 23.32 91.75
C ARG A 402 74.45 22.92 90.34
N LEU A 403 74.27 23.82 89.36
CA LEU A 403 73.41 23.53 88.17
C LEU A 403 74.08 23.20 86.80
N LYS A 404 75.41 23.11 86.67
CA LYS A 404 76.09 23.08 85.34
C LYS A 404 76.32 21.71 84.65
N GLU A 405 75.97 20.56 85.22
CA GLU A 405 76.56 19.25 84.82
C GLU A 405 75.71 18.33 83.87
N ASN A 406 74.42 18.58 83.63
CA ASN A 406 73.51 17.59 83.01
C ASN A 406 73.37 17.59 81.46
N LEU A 407 74.09 18.41 80.68
CA LEU A 407 73.82 18.62 79.24
C LEU A 407 74.53 17.68 78.23
N ALA A 408 75.43 16.79 78.66
CA ALA A 408 76.34 16.07 77.74
C ALA A 408 75.80 14.75 77.12
N GLN A 409 74.72 14.15 77.63
CA GLN A 409 74.38 12.73 77.35
C GLN A 409 73.49 12.48 76.11
N MET A 410 72.84 13.50 75.51
CA MET A 410 71.83 13.29 74.45
C MET A 410 72.38 13.09 73.02
N ARG A 411 73.67 13.33 72.74
CA ARG A 411 74.18 13.35 71.35
C ARG A 411 74.49 11.97 70.72
N SER A 412 74.47 10.86 71.47
CA SER A 412 74.98 9.55 71.03
C SER A 412 73.99 8.67 70.23
N ASN A 413 72.69 8.93 70.25
CA ASN A 413 71.68 7.99 69.73
C ASN A 413 71.30 8.19 68.24
N ILE A 414 71.75 9.26 67.59
CA ILE A 414 71.31 9.63 66.23
C ILE A 414 72.08 8.86 65.12
N GLN A 415 73.24 8.26 65.43
CA GLN A 415 74.16 7.69 64.43
C GLN A 415 73.83 6.25 63.97
N GLN A 416 73.02 5.47 64.71
CA GLN A 416 72.74 4.06 64.41
C GLN A 416 71.64 3.83 63.35
N LEU A 417 70.79 4.82 63.07
CA LEU A 417 69.64 4.65 62.16
C LEU A 417 69.95 4.81 60.66
N GLN A 418 71.19 5.16 60.29
CA GLN A 418 71.57 5.40 58.88
C GLN A 418 72.10 4.15 58.15
N GLU A 419 72.50 3.08 58.86
CA GLU A 419 73.12 1.88 58.25
C GLU A 419 72.10 0.84 57.75
N GLU A 420 70.84 0.86 58.21
CA GLU A 420 69.83 -0.14 57.87
C GLU A 420 69.20 0.06 56.47
N LYS A 421 69.29 1.28 55.92
CA LYS A 421 68.73 1.65 54.61
C LYS A 421 69.49 1.01 53.43
N TYR A 422 70.79 0.79 53.55
CA TYR A 422 71.66 0.34 52.44
C TYR A 422 71.51 -1.16 52.10
N ARG A 423 70.85 -1.95 52.97
CA ARG A 423 70.75 -3.42 52.85
C ARG A 423 69.59 -3.89 51.97
N ILE A 424 68.58 -3.04 51.72
CA ILE A 424 67.34 -3.41 51.01
C ILE A 424 67.48 -3.26 49.48
N GLU A 425 68.30 -2.34 48.97
CA GLU A 425 68.48 -2.13 47.52
C GLU A 425 69.23 -3.27 46.80
N LYS A 426 70.03 -4.07 47.53
CA LYS A 426 70.85 -5.15 46.95
C LYS A 426 70.04 -6.40 46.55
N ASN A 427 68.87 -6.64 47.15
CA ASN A 427 68.09 -7.86 46.91
C ASN A 427 67.11 -7.75 45.72
N TYR A 428 66.93 -6.56 45.15
CA TYR A 428 66.04 -6.34 44.00
C TYR A 428 66.68 -6.76 42.66
N ILE A 429 68.00 -6.58 42.52
CA ILE A 429 68.75 -6.86 41.28
C ILE A 429 68.92 -8.38 41.02
N GLU A 430 68.87 -9.22 42.05
CA GLU A 430 68.99 -10.69 41.91
C GLU A 430 67.71 -11.38 41.40
N ALA A 431 66.57 -10.67 41.37
CA ALA A 431 65.30 -11.21 40.87
C ALA A 431 65.17 -11.12 39.32
N GLU A 432 65.78 -10.12 38.68
CA GLU A 432 65.74 -9.95 37.22
C GLU A 432 66.55 -11.02 36.45
N HIS A 433 67.66 -11.50 37.03
CA HIS A 433 68.53 -12.50 36.38
C HIS A 433 67.91 -13.90 36.24
N LYS A 434 66.84 -14.23 36.97
CA LYS A 434 66.16 -15.54 36.89
C LYS A 434 65.14 -15.65 35.76
N ILE A 435 64.67 -14.53 35.21
CA ILE A 435 63.64 -14.52 34.15
C ILE A 435 64.26 -14.76 32.76
N GLN A 436 65.51 -14.35 32.52
CA GLN A 436 66.21 -14.57 31.24
C GLN A 436 66.65 -16.04 31.01
N ASN A 437 66.73 -16.88 32.05
CA ASN A 437 67.20 -18.28 31.93
C ASN A 437 66.08 -19.26 31.47
N ILE A 438 64.82 -18.84 31.50
CA ILE A 438 63.69 -19.70 31.08
C ILE A 438 63.42 -19.59 29.56
N GLN A 439 63.86 -18.51 28.91
CA GLN A 439 63.69 -18.33 27.47
C GLN A 439 64.70 -19.14 26.63
N GLY A 440 65.84 -19.56 27.19
CA GLY A 440 66.85 -20.37 26.48
C GLY A 440 66.55 -21.89 26.39
N GLN A 441 65.54 -22.41 27.08
CA GLN A 441 65.23 -23.85 27.08
C GLN A 441 64.24 -24.28 25.98
N TYR A 442 63.62 -23.34 25.26
CA TYR A 442 62.64 -23.65 24.21
C TYR A 442 63.28 -23.97 22.83
N GLU A 443 64.51 -23.53 22.56
CA GLU A 443 65.20 -23.75 21.28
C GLU A 443 65.80 -25.17 21.12
N ILE A 444 66.04 -25.89 22.23
CA ILE A 444 66.65 -27.24 22.22
C ILE A 444 65.64 -28.34 21.83
N ILE A 445 64.33 -28.06 21.85
CA ILE A 445 63.29 -29.05 21.49
C ILE A 445 63.08 -29.16 19.98
N ILE A 446 63.45 -28.14 19.20
CA ILE A 446 63.31 -28.13 17.74
C ILE A 446 64.40 -28.97 17.05
N GLU A 447 65.55 -29.21 17.69
CA GLU A 447 66.67 -29.97 17.12
C GLU A 447 66.49 -31.51 17.17
N LYS A 448 65.56 -32.04 17.98
CA LYS A 448 65.33 -33.49 18.12
C LYS A 448 64.38 -34.10 17.09
N TYR A 449 63.66 -33.29 16.30
CA TYR A 449 62.71 -33.80 15.30
C TYR A 449 63.37 -34.11 13.93
N ASN A 450 64.52 -33.51 13.63
CA ASN A 450 65.20 -33.69 12.34
C ASN A 450 66.10 -34.95 12.24
N GLY A 451 66.16 -35.78 13.29
CA GLY A 451 66.99 -37.00 13.35
C GLY A 451 66.35 -38.27 12.79
N THR A 452 65.03 -38.30 12.58
CA THR A 452 64.29 -39.56 12.29
C THR A 452 64.05 -39.80 10.79
N SER A 453 64.51 -38.89 9.92
CA SER A 453 64.35 -38.97 8.45
C SER A 453 65.53 -39.66 7.73
N LYS A 454 66.60 -40.04 8.44
CA LYS A 454 67.84 -40.62 7.86
C LYS A 454 68.01 -42.14 8.00
N MET A 455 67.01 -42.87 8.50
CA MET A 455 67.11 -44.33 8.75
C MET A 455 66.36 -45.23 7.73
N LEU A 456 65.73 -44.69 6.68
CA LEU A 456 64.97 -45.49 5.69
C LEU A 456 65.65 -45.65 4.32
N GLN A 457 66.96 -45.40 4.22
CA GLN A 457 67.70 -45.38 2.94
C GLN A 457 68.75 -46.50 2.76
N ASN A 458 68.81 -47.49 3.67
CA ASN A 458 69.81 -48.58 3.64
C ASN A 458 69.19 -49.99 3.77
N ALA A 459 68.42 -50.44 2.78
CA ALA A 459 68.00 -51.84 2.67
C ALA A 459 67.74 -52.25 1.21
N ASN A 460 68.79 -52.26 0.39
CA ASN A 460 68.72 -52.73 -1.01
C ASN A 460 70.02 -53.37 -1.50
N HIS A 461 70.49 -54.48 -0.89
CA HIS A 461 71.71 -55.14 -1.39
C HIS A 461 71.82 -56.66 -1.25
N GLU A 462 70.77 -57.47 -1.54
CA GLU A 462 70.98 -58.94 -1.51
C GLU A 462 69.97 -59.88 -2.21
N VAL A 463 69.64 -59.73 -3.52
CA VAL A 463 69.00 -60.85 -4.28
C VAL A 463 69.48 -60.95 -5.74
N GLU A 464 70.76 -60.71 -5.97
CA GLU A 464 71.45 -61.02 -7.24
C GLU A 464 72.34 -62.25 -7.06
N ASN A 465 71.71 -63.41 -6.88
CA ASN A 465 72.35 -64.72 -6.95
C ASN A 465 71.27 -65.80 -7.09
N LEU A 466 71.05 -66.32 -8.30
CA LEU A 466 70.68 -67.72 -8.64
C LEU A 466 70.25 -67.84 -10.12
N LYS A 467 71.20 -67.58 -11.03
CA LYS A 467 71.20 -68.10 -12.40
C LYS A 467 72.30 -69.16 -12.48
N ASN A 468 71.92 -70.45 -12.52
CA ASN A 468 72.60 -71.53 -13.26
C ASN A 468 72.02 -72.90 -12.91
N VAL A 469 71.45 -73.59 -13.90
CA VAL A 469 71.46 -75.05 -14.19
C VAL A 469 70.72 -75.20 -15.54
N GLN A 470 71.41 -75.34 -16.68
CA GLN A 470 71.76 -76.62 -17.36
C GLN A 470 70.61 -77.09 -18.28
N LYS A 471 70.63 -77.01 -19.62
CA LYS A 471 71.56 -77.44 -20.69
C LYS A 471 71.88 -78.95 -20.68
N LEU A 472 71.02 -79.74 -21.34
CA LEU A 472 71.18 -81.07 -21.98
C LEU A 472 69.74 -81.47 -22.41
N ALA A 473 69.38 -81.90 -23.61
CA ALA A 473 70.09 -82.72 -24.56
C ALA A 473 69.64 -82.40 -25.99
N VAL A 474 70.64 -82.28 -26.85
CA VAL A 474 70.59 -82.44 -28.30
C VAL A 474 70.57 -83.96 -28.56
N ASP A 475 69.80 -84.39 -29.57
CA ASP A 475 69.88 -85.65 -30.33
C ASP A 475 68.50 -86.30 -30.61
N LYS A 476 67.73 -85.70 -31.54
CA LYS A 476 66.78 -86.42 -32.42
C LYS A 476 66.33 -85.55 -33.61
N GLU A 477 67.29 -84.85 -34.19
CA GLU A 477 67.30 -84.39 -35.59
C GLU A 477 67.69 -85.64 -36.40
N GLU A 478 66.81 -86.32 -37.13
CA GLU A 478 66.77 -86.14 -38.59
C GLU A 478 65.50 -86.75 -39.23
N SER A 479 64.63 -87.41 -38.47
CA SER A 479 63.30 -87.83 -38.97
C SER A 479 62.23 -86.73 -38.82
N SER A 480 62.59 -85.64 -38.12
CA SER A 480 61.76 -84.48 -37.81
C SER A 480 61.76 -83.43 -38.95
N ALA A 481 62.77 -83.40 -39.82
CA ALA A 481 62.99 -82.30 -40.77
C ALA A 481 61.86 -82.12 -41.82
N HIS A 482 61.23 -83.21 -42.29
CA HIS A 482 60.12 -83.11 -43.24
C HIS A 482 58.78 -82.74 -42.57
N LEU A 483 58.52 -83.25 -41.35
CA LEU A 483 57.38 -82.80 -40.54
C LEU A 483 57.57 -81.34 -40.08
N VAL A 484 58.80 -80.93 -39.76
CA VAL A 484 59.16 -79.56 -39.39
C VAL A 484 59.02 -78.60 -40.56
N SER A 485 59.21 -79.02 -41.81
CA SER A 485 58.97 -78.16 -42.99
C SER A 485 57.47 -77.89 -43.19
N ASP A 486 56.64 -78.92 -43.10
CA ASP A 486 55.18 -78.76 -43.27
C ASP A 486 54.54 -78.09 -42.05
N LEU A 487 55.02 -78.42 -40.84
CA LEU A 487 54.69 -77.67 -39.63
C LEU A 487 55.22 -76.25 -39.70
N LYS A 488 56.38 -75.95 -40.30
CA LYS A 488 56.84 -74.55 -40.48
C LYS A 488 55.93 -73.77 -41.41
N LYS A 489 55.41 -74.38 -42.49
CA LYS A 489 54.42 -73.73 -43.35
C LYS A 489 53.10 -73.51 -42.61
N GLN A 490 52.60 -74.51 -41.89
CA GLN A 490 51.40 -74.35 -41.05
C GLN A 490 51.61 -73.33 -39.94
N ILE A 491 52.77 -73.31 -39.28
CA ILE A 491 53.17 -72.31 -38.28
C ILE A 491 53.21 -70.93 -38.92
N LEU A 492 53.73 -70.77 -40.14
CA LEU A 492 53.76 -69.47 -40.81
C LEU A 492 52.34 -68.99 -41.18
N THR A 493 51.47 -69.88 -41.65
CA THR A 493 50.06 -69.56 -41.93
C THR A 493 49.32 -69.20 -40.65
N LEU A 494 49.51 -69.98 -39.58
CA LEU A 494 48.94 -69.72 -38.25
C LEU A 494 49.54 -68.45 -37.63
N GLN A 495 50.81 -68.14 -37.85
CA GLN A 495 51.44 -66.90 -37.40
C GLN A 495 50.82 -65.70 -38.10
N ASN A 496 50.59 -65.77 -39.42
CA ASN A 496 49.90 -64.71 -40.16
C ASN A 496 48.43 -64.57 -39.72
N GLU A 497 47.74 -65.69 -39.46
CA GLU A 497 46.38 -65.66 -38.90
C GLU A 497 46.37 -65.06 -37.49
N ILE A 498 47.30 -65.46 -36.61
CA ILE A 498 47.47 -64.89 -35.26
C ILE A 498 47.78 -63.40 -35.37
N GLU A 499 48.66 -62.97 -36.27
CA GLU A 499 48.99 -61.56 -36.43
C GLU A 499 47.77 -60.75 -36.94
N SER A 500 46.99 -61.33 -37.86
CA SER A 500 45.72 -60.73 -38.29
C SER A 500 44.69 -60.65 -37.17
N LEU A 501 44.57 -61.69 -36.33
CA LEU A 501 43.67 -61.76 -35.19
C LEU A 501 44.11 -60.82 -34.07
N VAL A 502 45.41 -60.66 -33.84
CA VAL A 502 45.98 -59.68 -32.90
C VAL A 502 45.68 -58.27 -33.39
N LYS A 503 45.78 -58.01 -34.70
CA LYS A 503 45.43 -56.71 -35.27
C LYS A 503 43.93 -56.42 -35.16
N ILE A 504 43.08 -57.43 -35.40
CA ILE A 504 41.63 -57.33 -35.16
C ILE A 504 41.37 -57.08 -33.67
N GLN A 505 41.99 -57.83 -32.76
CA GLN A 505 41.86 -57.66 -31.31
C GLN A 505 42.30 -56.26 -30.85
N GLN A 506 43.39 -55.73 -31.40
CA GLN A 506 43.86 -54.37 -31.11
C GLN A 506 42.86 -53.33 -31.59
N ASN A 507 42.32 -53.49 -32.80
CA ASN A 507 41.29 -52.60 -33.33
C ASN A 507 40.00 -52.69 -32.49
N THR A 508 39.52 -53.89 -32.18
CA THR A 508 38.33 -54.07 -31.32
C THR A 508 38.55 -53.54 -29.92
N SER A 509 39.75 -53.68 -29.36
CA SER A 509 40.10 -53.08 -28.07
C SER A 509 40.10 -51.56 -28.13
N SER A 510 40.56 -50.97 -29.24
CA SER A 510 40.50 -49.53 -29.47
C SER A 510 39.05 -49.05 -29.58
N ASP A 511 38.21 -49.76 -30.33
CA ASP A 511 36.80 -49.44 -30.49
C ASP A 511 36.04 -49.56 -29.16
N LEU A 512 36.35 -50.58 -28.35
CA LEU A 512 35.76 -50.73 -27.01
C LEU A 512 36.17 -49.62 -26.05
N VAL A 513 37.39 -49.08 -26.18
CA VAL A 513 37.83 -47.91 -25.40
C VAL A 513 37.04 -46.67 -25.82
N LEU A 514 36.87 -46.43 -27.12
CA LEU A 514 36.06 -45.30 -27.62
C LEU A 514 34.60 -45.42 -27.18
N ILE A 515 33.99 -46.60 -27.30
CA ILE A 515 32.60 -46.83 -26.84
C ILE A 515 32.48 -46.60 -25.32
N ARG A 516 33.50 -46.98 -24.55
CA ARG A 516 33.52 -46.73 -23.10
C ARG A 516 33.62 -45.24 -22.77
N GLU A 517 34.44 -44.50 -23.51
CA GLU A 517 34.56 -43.05 -23.37
C GLU A 517 33.24 -42.35 -23.73
N ASP A 518 32.60 -42.74 -24.83
CA ASP A 518 31.30 -42.22 -25.26
C ASP A 518 30.20 -42.53 -24.23
N TYR A 519 30.19 -43.75 -23.69
CA TYR A 519 29.26 -44.12 -22.62
C TYR A 519 29.46 -43.28 -21.37
N GLU A 520 30.71 -43.03 -20.96
CA GLU A 520 30.98 -42.24 -19.76
C GLU A 520 30.65 -40.75 -19.99
N GLN A 521 30.92 -40.22 -21.18
CA GLN A 521 30.46 -38.88 -21.60
C GLN A 521 28.93 -38.76 -21.52
N LEU A 522 28.21 -39.75 -22.04
CA LEU A 522 26.75 -39.77 -22.01
C LEU A 522 26.21 -39.88 -20.57
N ARG A 523 26.85 -40.70 -19.73
CA ARG A 523 26.52 -40.83 -18.31
C ARG A 523 26.71 -39.52 -17.55
N LEU A 524 27.82 -38.82 -17.77
CA LEU A 524 28.08 -37.51 -17.17
C LEU A 524 27.05 -36.47 -17.63
N LYS A 525 26.68 -36.48 -18.92
CA LYS A 525 25.61 -35.61 -19.44
C LYS A 525 24.26 -35.92 -18.80
N PHE A 526 23.93 -37.19 -18.58
CA PHE A 526 22.71 -37.59 -17.91
C PHE A 526 22.66 -37.09 -16.46
N LEU A 527 23.75 -37.26 -15.71
CA LEU A 527 23.90 -36.72 -14.35
C LEU A 527 23.74 -35.19 -14.30
N SER A 528 24.32 -34.47 -15.26
CA SER A 528 24.16 -33.02 -15.37
C SER A 528 22.71 -32.60 -15.61
N LEU A 529 22.00 -33.31 -16.49
CA LEU A 529 20.59 -33.03 -16.78
C LEU A 529 19.68 -33.38 -15.59
N GLU A 530 20.01 -34.43 -14.84
CA GLU A 530 19.27 -34.82 -13.63
C GLU A 530 19.42 -33.74 -12.53
N GLN A 531 20.63 -33.21 -12.34
CA GLN A 531 20.87 -32.08 -11.44
C GLN A 531 20.12 -30.81 -11.87
N GLU A 532 20.11 -30.50 -13.17
CA GLU A 532 19.35 -29.36 -13.71
C GLU A 532 17.84 -29.53 -13.47
N ASN A 533 17.31 -30.73 -13.67
CA ASN A 533 15.90 -31.04 -13.45
C ASN A 533 15.52 -30.89 -11.96
N ASP A 534 16.39 -31.32 -11.04
CA ASP A 534 16.18 -31.13 -9.60
C ASP A 534 16.16 -29.64 -9.20
N VAL A 535 17.04 -28.82 -9.81
CA VAL A 535 17.04 -27.36 -9.62
C VAL A 535 15.73 -26.75 -10.14
N LEU A 536 15.28 -27.16 -11.33
CA LEU A 536 14.01 -26.68 -11.90
C LEU A 536 12.81 -27.10 -11.06
N ARG A 537 12.77 -28.34 -10.56
CA ARG A 537 11.73 -28.82 -9.63
C ARG A 537 11.72 -28.04 -8.33
N LYS A 538 12.89 -27.70 -7.80
CA LYS A 538 12.99 -26.82 -6.62
C LYS A 538 12.43 -25.43 -6.95
N LYS A 539 12.85 -24.83 -8.06
CA LYS A 539 12.37 -23.51 -8.49
C LYS A 539 10.85 -23.47 -8.70
N ASN A 540 10.27 -24.53 -9.26
CA ASN A 540 8.81 -24.64 -9.40
C ASN A 540 8.09 -24.75 -8.05
N ARG A 541 8.65 -25.48 -7.07
CA ARG A 541 8.10 -25.50 -5.71
C ARG A 541 8.18 -24.14 -5.05
N ASP A 542 9.32 -23.46 -5.18
CA ASP A 542 9.50 -22.12 -4.62
C ASP A 542 8.53 -21.10 -5.26
N LEU A 543 8.31 -21.18 -6.58
CA LEU A 543 7.31 -20.37 -7.30
C LEU A 543 5.88 -20.67 -6.85
N ASN A 544 5.52 -21.94 -6.68
CA ASN A 544 4.19 -22.31 -6.20
C ASN A 544 3.93 -21.81 -4.78
N ASN A 545 4.91 -21.91 -3.89
CA ASN A 545 4.82 -21.34 -2.55
C ASN A 545 4.63 -19.82 -2.61
N LEU A 546 5.34 -19.14 -3.51
CA LEU A 546 5.20 -17.69 -3.70
C LEU A 546 3.80 -17.32 -4.21
N ILE A 547 3.22 -18.13 -5.12
CA ILE A 547 1.85 -17.95 -5.61
C ILE A 547 0.83 -18.17 -4.49
N GLU A 548 1.04 -19.17 -3.63
CA GLU A 548 0.18 -19.41 -2.46
C GLU A 548 0.25 -18.26 -1.45
N GLU A 549 1.45 -17.72 -1.20
CA GLU A 549 1.70 -16.59 -0.31
C GLU A 549 1.07 -15.30 -0.86
N GLU A 550 1.23 -15.01 -2.15
CA GLU A 550 0.51 -13.91 -2.83
C GLU A 550 -1.00 -14.11 -2.82
N GLY A 551 -1.47 -15.35 -2.96
CA GLY A 551 -2.89 -15.69 -2.84
C GLY A 551 -3.46 -15.49 -1.43
N HIS A 552 -2.62 -15.63 -0.39
CA HIS A 552 -2.98 -15.30 0.98
C HIS A 552 -2.98 -13.77 1.19
N ASN A 553 -1.96 -13.07 0.71
CA ASN A 553 -1.89 -11.61 0.78
C ASN A 553 -3.06 -10.95 0.05
N ALA A 554 -3.45 -11.47 -1.13
CA ALA A 554 -4.62 -10.99 -1.86
C ALA A 554 -5.91 -11.16 -1.07
N ARG A 555 -6.09 -12.28 -0.35
CA ARG A 555 -7.25 -12.49 0.53
C ARG A 555 -7.26 -11.56 1.73
N GLN A 556 -6.11 -11.35 2.36
CA GLN A 556 -5.97 -10.41 3.47
C GLN A 556 -6.24 -8.97 3.03
N ASN A 557 -5.72 -8.57 1.86
CA ASN A 557 -6.02 -7.26 1.27
C ASN A 557 -7.52 -7.13 0.94
N GLN A 558 -8.16 -8.20 0.49
CA GLN A 558 -9.60 -8.20 0.23
C GLN A 558 -10.43 -8.03 1.53
N GLU A 559 -10.02 -8.66 2.63
CA GLU A 559 -10.61 -8.45 3.96
C GLU A 559 -10.37 -7.02 4.48
N GLU A 560 -9.16 -6.48 4.30
CA GLU A 560 -8.84 -5.09 4.66
C GLU A 560 -9.68 -4.09 3.86
N VAL A 561 -9.84 -4.29 2.56
CA VAL A 561 -10.73 -3.46 1.71
C VAL A 561 -12.17 -3.58 2.18
N MET A 562 -12.64 -4.77 2.56
CA MET A 562 -14.01 -4.95 3.07
C MET A 562 -14.22 -4.23 4.40
N ASN A 563 -13.25 -4.31 5.32
CA ASN A 563 -13.27 -3.59 6.60
C ASN A 563 -13.22 -2.07 6.40
N LEU A 564 -12.37 -1.58 5.50
CA LEU A 564 -12.30 -0.16 5.16
C LEU A 564 -13.62 0.30 4.55
N LYS A 565 -14.25 -0.50 3.69
CA LYS A 565 -15.56 -0.18 3.10
C LYS A 565 -16.64 -0.08 4.17
N TYR A 566 -16.64 -0.98 5.16
CA TYR A 566 -17.55 -0.91 6.30
C TYR A 566 -17.33 0.35 7.15
N GLN A 567 -16.08 0.67 7.48
CA GLN A 567 -15.73 1.91 8.21
C GLN A 567 -16.14 3.17 7.44
N LEU A 568 -15.97 3.17 6.11
CA LEU A 568 -16.33 4.29 5.25
C LEU A 568 -17.86 4.47 5.19
N GLU A 569 -18.62 3.38 5.19
CA GLU A 569 -20.08 3.42 5.29
C GLU A 569 -20.56 3.94 6.66
N GLU A 570 -19.89 3.57 7.75
CA GLU A 570 -20.17 4.08 9.10
C GLU A 570 -19.83 5.58 9.24
N MET A 571 -18.68 6.00 8.69
CA MET A 571 -18.33 7.42 8.62
C MET A 571 -19.33 8.20 7.79
N ASN A 572 -19.79 7.67 6.65
CA ASN A 572 -20.80 8.34 5.82
C ASN A 572 -22.10 8.54 6.58
N LYS A 573 -22.58 7.54 7.33
CA LYS A 573 -23.76 7.70 8.21
C LYS A 573 -23.54 8.79 9.27
N THR A 574 -22.33 8.89 9.81
CA THR A 574 -21.97 9.91 10.80
C THR A 574 -21.91 11.31 10.18
N VAL A 575 -21.37 11.43 8.97
CA VAL A 575 -21.31 12.68 8.19
C VAL A 575 -22.70 13.14 7.78
N GLU A 576 -23.58 12.21 7.37
CA GLU A 576 -24.97 12.50 7.04
C GLU A 576 -25.73 13.03 8.25
N PHE A 577 -25.58 12.38 9.40
CA PHE A 577 -26.13 12.86 10.67
C PHE A 577 -25.59 14.24 11.08
N ALA A 578 -24.27 14.46 10.93
CA ALA A 578 -23.65 15.75 11.23
C ALA A 578 -24.10 16.85 10.26
N SER A 579 -24.29 16.53 8.98
CA SER A 579 -24.84 17.42 7.96
C SER A 579 -26.27 17.83 8.30
N ASP A 580 -27.11 16.89 8.69
CA ASP A 580 -28.49 17.20 9.07
C ASP A 580 -28.57 18.01 10.38
N SER A 581 -27.73 17.69 11.36
CA SER A 581 -27.56 18.51 12.56
C SER A 581 -27.05 19.93 12.24
N PHE A 582 -26.16 20.07 11.25
CA PHE A 582 -25.66 21.36 10.81
C PHE A 582 -26.76 22.18 10.14
N LYS A 583 -27.55 21.58 9.24
CA LYS A 583 -28.71 22.24 8.62
C LYS A 583 -29.74 22.69 9.65
N GLU A 584 -30.00 21.89 10.68
CA GLU A 584 -30.89 22.27 11.78
C GLU A 584 -30.33 23.48 12.54
N LYS A 585 -29.03 23.48 12.86
CA LYS A 585 -28.37 24.62 13.53
C LYS A 585 -28.31 25.86 12.65
N GLU A 586 -28.12 25.72 11.35
CA GLU A 586 -28.18 26.81 10.38
C GLU A 586 -29.58 27.42 10.33
N LEU A 587 -30.64 26.59 10.35
CA LEU A 587 -32.02 27.05 10.45
C LEU A 587 -32.29 27.81 11.76
N GLN A 588 -31.77 27.30 12.88
CA GLN A 588 -31.85 27.95 14.18
C GLN A 588 -31.07 29.27 14.21
N ALA A 589 -29.90 29.33 13.59
CA ALA A 589 -29.09 30.53 13.49
C ALA A 589 -29.79 31.60 12.64
N MET A 590 -30.38 31.24 11.50
CA MET A 590 -31.18 32.17 10.68
C MET A 590 -32.40 32.69 11.44
N SER A 591 -33.08 31.84 12.22
CA SER A 591 -34.18 32.28 13.09
C SER A 591 -33.69 33.25 14.15
N ALA A 592 -32.57 32.96 14.80
CA ALA A 592 -31.99 33.81 15.84
C ALA A 592 -31.47 35.15 15.26
N GLU A 593 -30.93 35.15 14.04
CA GLU A 593 -30.52 36.35 13.33
C GLU A 593 -31.72 37.24 13.01
N LYS A 594 -32.81 36.66 12.52
CA LYS A 594 -34.07 37.37 12.31
C LYS A 594 -34.64 37.95 13.61
N ASP A 595 -34.55 37.21 14.71
CA ASP A 595 -34.95 37.71 16.03
C ASP A 595 -34.02 38.84 16.51
N ALA A 596 -32.72 38.75 16.25
CA ALA A 596 -31.75 39.80 16.56
C ALA A 596 -31.96 41.07 15.73
N GLU A 597 -32.31 40.94 14.44
CA GLU A 597 -32.71 42.06 13.59
C GLU A 597 -33.97 42.74 14.11
N ASN A 598 -34.99 41.96 14.48
CA ASN A 598 -36.21 42.48 15.09
C ASN A 598 -35.91 43.22 16.41
N LEU A 599 -35.07 42.66 17.28
CA LEU A 599 -34.64 43.30 18.51
C LEU A 599 -33.82 44.57 18.23
N THR A 600 -32.97 44.58 17.21
CA THR A 600 -32.19 45.76 16.81
C THR A 600 -33.11 46.88 16.33
N MET A 601 -34.15 46.55 15.56
CA MET A 601 -35.17 47.50 15.15
C MET A 601 -35.93 48.08 16.36
N ILE A 602 -36.32 47.23 17.32
CA ILE A 602 -36.96 47.67 18.57
C ILE A 602 -36.02 48.56 19.40
N ILE A 603 -34.74 48.22 19.48
CA ILE A 603 -33.72 49.04 20.16
C ILE A 603 -33.57 50.40 19.48
N HIS A 604 -33.51 50.45 18.15
CA HIS A 604 -33.44 51.73 17.44
C HIS A 604 -34.70 52.58 17.65
N GLN A 605 -35.87 51.96 17.64
CA GLN A 605 -37.12 52.66 17.91
C GLN A 605 -37.16 53.21 19.34
N THR A 606 -36.84 52.38 20.34
CA THR A 606 -36.81 52.80 21.75
C THR A 606 -35.71 53.83 22.01
N GLN A 607 -34.57 53.79 21.32
CA GLN A 607 -33.55 54.83 21.39
C GLN A 607 -34.04 56.16 20.81
N SER A 608 -34.79 56.13 19.72
CA SER A 608 -35.42 57.31 19.14
C SER A 608 -36.46 57.90 20.10
N GLU A 609 -37.31 57.06 20.68
CA GLU A 609 -38.31 57.46 21.69
C GLU A 609 -37.63 58.04 22.94
N LEU A 610 -36.56 57.42 23.43
CA LEU A 610 -35.78 57.91 24.56
C LEU A 610 -35.08 59.24 24.25
N ALA A 611 -34.58 59.44 23.03
CA ALA A 611 -33.97 60.70 22.62
C ALA A 611 -35.03 61.82 22.60
N GLN A 612 -36.23 61.52 22.10
CA GLN A 612 -37.36 62.44 22.13
C GLN A 612 -37.80 62.75 23.56
N GLU A 613 -37.87 61.75 24.44
CA GLU A 613 -38.23 61.94 25.84
C GLU A 613 -37.17 62.75 26.59
N LYS A 614 -35.88 62.50 26.35
CA LYS A 614 -34.78 63.31 26.91
C LYS A 614 -34.90 64.77 26.48
N TYR A 615 -35.16 65.01 25.20
CA TYR A 615 -35.41 66.36 24.69
C TYR A 615 -36.60 67.03 25.41
N GLN A 616 -37.71 66.31 25.58
CA GLN A 616 -38.87 66.80 26.31
C GLN A 616 -38.56 67.06 27.81
N ARG A 617 -37.82 66.18 28.48
CA ARG A 617 -37.40 66.38 29.87
C ARG A 617 -36.48 67.58 30.03
N THR A 618 -35.56 67.81 29.09
CA THR A 618 -34.69 68.99 29.11
C THR A 618 -35.53 70.26 29.02
N ASN A 619 -36.51 70.32 28.12
CA ASN A 619 -37.42 71.46 28.03
C ASN A 619 -38.25 71.62 29.32
N GLN A 620 -38.78 70.53 29.88
CA GLN A 620 -39.50 70.57 31.15
C GLN A 620 -38.61 71.01 32.32
N TYR A 621 -37.32 70.66 32.31
CA TYR A 621 -36.37 71.07 33.34
C TYR A 621 -36.03 72.56 33.21
N GLU A 622 -35.89 73.09 31.99
CA GLU A 622 -35.76 74.53 31.77
C GLU A 622 -37.01 75.29 32.26
N GLU A 623 -38.20 74.79 31.94
CA GLU A 623 -39.46 75.34 32.46
C GLU A 623 -39.52 75.29 33.99
N LEU A 624 -39.15 74.18 34.61
CA LEU A 624 -39.08 74.04 36.07
C LEU A 624 -38.03 74.97 36.69
N CYS A 625 -36.89 75.20 36.04
CA CYS A 625 -35.90 76.17 36.49
C CYS A 625 -36.45 77.60 36.43
N ILE A 626 -37.20 77.95 35.38
CA ILE A 626 -37.88 79.25 35.28
C ILE A 626 -38.89 79.39 36.42
N ILE A 627 -39.77 78.39 36.61
CA ILE A 627 -40.78 78.38 37.68
C ILE A 627 -40.13 78.45 39.07
N THR A 628 -39.03 77.72 39.30
CA THR A 628 -38.33 77.72 40.59
C THR A 628 -37.70 79.08 40.87
N ASN A 629 -37.11 79.73 39.85
CA ASN A 629 -36.57 81.07 39.98
C ASN A 629 -37.66 82.11 40.25
N GLU A 630 -38.82 81.98 39.60
CA GLU A 630 -39.99 82.82 39.87
C GLU A 630 -40.54 82.58 41.27
N HIS A 631 -40.60 81.33 41.72
CA HIS A 631 -41.04 81.00 43.08
C HIS A 631 -40.09 81.58 44.13
N GLU A 632 -38.77 81.46 43.97
CA GLU A 632 -37.79 82.06 44.87
C GLU A 632 -37.79 83.60 44.81
N LYS A 633 -38.18 84.19 43.68
CA LYS A 633 -38.45 85.63 43.57
C LYS A 633 -39.70 86.01 44.38
N LEU A 634 -40.82 85.32 44.16
CA LEU A 634 -42.06 85.53 44.91
C LEU A 634 -41.88 85.32 46.41
N LYS A 635 -41.08 84.32 46.80
CA LYS A 635 -40.77 84.03 48.21
C LYS A 635 -39.98 85.17 48.86
N ARG A 636 -39.02 85.76 48.14
CA ARG A 636 -38.31 86.98 48.59
C ARG A 636 -39.24 88.19 48.70
N GLU A 637 -40.14 88.37 47.74
CA GLU A 637 -41.16 89.43 47.77
C GLU A 637 -42.12 89.23 48.94
N PHE A 638 -42.56 87.99 49.19
CA PHE A 638 -43.45 87.64 50.29
C PHE A 638 -42.76 87.79 51.66
N SER A 639 -41.49 87.43 51.78
CA SER A 639 -40.69 87.72 52.98
C SER A 639 -40.59 89.23 53.22
N SER A 640 -40.36 90.03 52.18
CA SER A 640 -40.34 91.49 52.28
C SER A 640 -41.70 92.07 52.70
N LEU A 641 -42.79 91.51 52.18
CA LEU A 641 -44.16 91.89 52.55
C LEU A 641 -44.49 91.49 53.99
N LYS A 642 -44.03 90.32 54.43
CA LYS A 642 -44.15 89.84 55.81
C LYS A 642 -43.41 90.75 56.79
N ASP A 643 -42.20 91.19 56.45
CA ASP A 643 -41.44 92.14 57.27
C ASP A 643 -42.14 93.50 57.36
N LEU A 644 -42.73 93.97 56.26
CA LEU A 644 -43.58 95.16 56.21
C LEU A 644 -44.84 95.02 57.07
N TYR A 645 -45.51 93.87 57.01
CA TYR A 645 -46.67 93.55 57.83
C TYR A 645 -46.30 93.48 59.32
N GLU A 646 -45.19 92.85 59.66
CA GLU A 646 -44.70 92.82 61.05
C GLU A 646 -44.31 94.22 61.55
N MET A 647 -43.71 95.07 60.71
CA MET A 647 -43.47 96.48 61.03
C MET A 647 -44.78 97.24 61.28
N ALA A 648 -45.78 97.06 60.41
CA ALA A 648 -47.10 97.67 60.56
C ALA A 648 -47.81 97.17 61.83
N CYS A 649 -47.71 95.88 62.15
CA CYS A 649 -48.23 95.31 63.40
C CYS A 649 -47.48 95.83 64.64
N ARG A 650 -46.16 96.05 64.57
CA ARG A 650 -45.40 96.69 65.66
C ARG A 650 -45.79 98.15 65.84
N ALA A 651 -45.98 98.89 64.76
CA ALA A 651 -46.50 100.26 64.81
C ALA A 651 -47.93 100.31 65.40
N ALA A 652 -48.81 99.40 64.97
CA ALA A 652 -50.16 99.29 65.51
C ALA A 652 -50.19 98.89 67.00
N ARG A 653 -49.29 97.99 67.45
CA ARG A 653 -49.16 97.65 68.88
C ARG A 653 -48.57 98.80 69.70
N SER A 654 -47.62 99.56 69.15
CA SER A 654 -47.11 100.80 69.77
C SER A 654 -48.24 101.82 69.94
N MET A 655 -49.05 102.04 68.90
CA MET A 655 -50.22 102.94 68.95
C MET A 655 -51.29 102.43 69.93
N SER A 656 -51.55 101.13 69.97
CA SER A 656 -52.51 100.52 70.92
C SER A 656 -52.02 100.61 72.38
N SER A 657 -50.71 100.50 72.63
CA SER A 657 -50.13 100.64 73.97
C SER A 657 -50.09 102.09 74.49
N GLN A 658 -50.16 103.09 73.60
CA GLN A 658 -50.30 104.50 73.97
C GLN A 658 -51.76 104.92 74.27
N LEU A 659 -52.74 104.09 73.91
CA LEU A 659 -54.18 104.37 74.04
C LEU A 659 -54.86 103.66 75.22
N SER A 660 -54.10 102.98 76.10
CA SER A 660 -54.65 102.18 77.20
C SER A 660 -54.47 102.79 78.60
N PRO A 661 -54.26 104.11 78.73
CA PRO A 661 -54.85 104.84 79.85
C PRO A 661 -55.35 106.23 79.43
N MET A 662 -56.40 106.34 78.59
CA MET A 662 -57.15 107.59 78.48
C MET A 662 -58.65 107.34 78.42
N ASN A 663 -59.32 107.97 79.38
CA ASN A 663 -60.75 107.95 79.66
C ASN A 663 -61.64 108.22 78.45
N THR A 664 -62.85 107.68 78.52
CA THR A 664 -64.01 107.75 77.62
C THR A 664 -64.56 109.17 77.40
N GLY A 665 -63.75 110.08 76.87
CA GLY A 665 -64.13 111.47 76.58
C GLY A 665 -63.69 112.04 75.23
N ASN A 666 -62.60 111.55 74.62
CA ASN A 666 -61.99 112.22 73.45
C ASN A 666 -61.85 111.33 72.19
N PHE A 667 -62.80 110.44 71.92
CA PHE A 667 -62.82 109.67 70.66
C PHE A 667 -63.19 110.53 69.42
N LYS A 668 -63.63 111.78 69.63
CA LYS A 668 -63.90 112.76 68.57
C LYS A 668 -62.65 113.54 68.12
N ASP A 669 -61.63 113.62 68.98
CA ASP A 669 -60.35 114.26 68.64
C ASP A 669 -59.36 113.27 67.99
N PHE A 670 -59.47 111.97 68.29
CA PHE A 670 -58.67 110.91 67.66
C PHE A 670 -59.03 110.67 66.18
N THR A 671 -60.31 110.83 65.80
CA THR A 671 -60.73 110.75 64.40
C THR A 671 -60.29 111.96 63.56
N MET A 672 -60.01 113.11 64.17
CA MET A 672 -59.40 114.26 63.48
C MET A 672 -57.88 114.12 63.34
N THR A 673 -57.18 113.51 64.31
CA THR A 673 -55.71 113.33 64.21
C THR A 673 -55.30 112.17 63.29
N PHE A 674 -56.11 111.10 63.15
CA PHE A 674 -55.81 110.02 62.19
C PHE A 674 -56.10 110.42 60.73
N ALA A 675 -57.03 111.35 60.50
CA ALA A 675 -57.30 111.93 59.17
C ALA A 675 -56.21 112.91 58.70
N GLU A 676 -55.47 113.54 59.61
CA GLU A 676 -54.39 114.48 59.29
C GLU A 676 -53.00 113.80 59.09
N THR A 677 -52.85 112.52 59.47
CA THR A 677 -51.61 111.73 59.25
C THR A 677 -51.66 110.79 58.05
N LEU A 678 -52.79 110.70 57.35
CA LEU A 678 -52.88 110.01 56.07
C LEU A 678 -52.51 110.99 54.95
N PRO A 679 -51.53 110.67 54.07
CA PRO A 679 -51.29 111.46 52.86
C PRO A 679 -52.61 111.61 52.11
N SER A 680 -52.89 112.80 51.58
CA SER A 680 -54.14 113.15 50.86
C SER A 680 -54.50 112.25 49.67
N ASP A 681 -53.62 111.29 49.32
CA ASP A 681 -53.76 110.35 48.22
C ASP A 681 -54.01 108.89 48.69
N PHE A 682 -54.10 108.62 50.00
CA PHE A 682 -54.33 107.26 50.52
C PHE A 682 -55.82 106.87 50.45
N SER A 683 -56.23 106.29 49.32
CA SER A 683 -57.55 105.67 49.17
C SER A 683 -57.53 104.26 49.76
N LEU A 684 -58.12 104.09 50.95
CA LEU A 684 -58.32 102.78 51.58
C LEU A 684 -59.04 101.80 50.63
N HIS A 685 -59.94 102.30 49.79
CA HIS A 685 -60.65 101.49 48.80
C HIS A 685 -59.69 100.89 47.76
N LYS A 686 -58.76 101.69 47.21
CA LYS A 686 -57.73 101.20 46.28
C LYS A 686 -56.78 100.20 46.93
N TRP A 687 -56.46 100.39 48.22
CA TRP A 687 -55.61 99.44 48.93
C TRP A 687 -56.30 98.10 49.18
N VAL A 688 -57.56 98.12 49.62
CA VAL A 688 -58.36 96.90 49.81
C VAL A 688 -58.62 96.21 48.47
N GLU A 689 -58.92 96.95 47.41
CA GLU A 689 -59.10 96.40 46.06
C GLU A 689 -57.81 95.73 45.56
N LYS A 690 -56.65 96.36 45.78
CA LYS A 690 -55.35 95.76 45.45
C LYS A 690 -55.09 94.49 46.27
N ALA A 691 -55.34 94.50 47.58
CA ALA A 691 -55.15 93.34 48.43
C ALA A 691 -56.10 92.18 48.07
N VAL A 692 -57.34 92.47 47.70
CA VAL A 692 -58.31 91.46 47.24
C VAL A 692 -57.88 90.85 45.90
N ASN A 693 -57.38 91.65 44.97
CA ASN A 693 -56.88 91.16 43.69
C ASN A 693 -55.59 90.33 43.86
N GLU A 694 -54.68 90.75 44.75
CA GLU A 694 -53.49 89.97 45.09
C GLU A 694 -53.84 88.64 45.77
N LEU A 695 -54.84 88.62 46.68
CA LEU A 695 -55.34 87.39 47.28
C LEU A 695 -56.01 86.47 46.26
N LYS A 696 -56.75 87.03 45.30
CA LYS A 696 -57.36 86.25 44.22
C LYS A 696 -56.28 85.61 43.33
N ASP A 697 -55.26 86.37 42.92
CA ASP A 697 -54.14 85.87 42.14
C ASP A 697 -53.34 84.78 42.89
N ILE A 698 -53.19 84.92 44.21
CA ILE A 698 -52.59 83.87 45.05
C ILE A 698 -53.46 82.61 45.10
N CYS A 699 -54.78 82.74 45.23
CA CYS A 699 -55.71 81.61 45.22
C CYS A 699 -55.73 80.87 43.88
N ASP A 700 -55.66 81.62 42.76
CA ASP A 700 -55.61 81.03 41.42
C ASP A 700 -54.28 80.27 41.23
N LYS A 701 -53.14 80.88 41.61
CA LYS A 701 -51.82 80.20 41.61
C LYS A 701 -51.77 78.98 42.53
N TYR A 702 -52.42 79.03 43.69
CA TYR A 702 -52.51 77.89 44.59
C TYR A 702 -53.33 76.75 43.99
N THR A 703 -54.41 77.08 43.26
CA THR A 703 -55.24 76.10 42.55
C THR A 703 -54.47 75.43 41.42
N ASP A 704 -53.71 76.21 40.63
CA ASP A 704 -52.83 75.68 39.58
C ASP A 704 -51.73 74.78 40.16
N ALA A 705 -51.13 75.17 41.28
CA ALA A 705 -50.13 74.35 41.97
C ALA A 705 -50.70 73.01 42.45
N ILE A 706 -51.96 72.98 42.93
CA ILE A 706 -52.64 71.73 43.29
C ILE A 706 -52.83 70.84 42.06
N GLN A 707 -53.28 71.39 40.93
CA GLN A 707 -53.46 70.62 39.69
C GLN A 707 -52.14 70.05 39.16
N GLN A 708 -51.05 70.83 39.23
CA GLN A 708 -49.72 70.34 38.89
C GLN A 708 -49.26 69.24 39.84
N MET A 709 -49.53 69.37 41.14
CA MET A 709 -49.20 68.35 42.13
C MET A 709 -49.95 67.03 41.87
N ASP A 710 -51.23 67.10 41.50
CA ASP A 710 -52.00 65.91 41.13
C ASP A 710 -51.50 65.26 39.84
N SER A 711 -51.09 66.06 38.85
CA SER A 711 -50.44 65.57 37.62
C SER A 711 -49.11 64.86 37.93
N ILE A 712 -48.28 65.44 38.79
CA ILE A 712 -47.02 64.83 39.24
C ILE A 712 -47.30 63.53 40.01
N LYS A 713 -48.33 63.52 40.86
CA LYS A 713 -48.73 62.32 41.62
C LYS A 713 -49.18 61.20 40.68
N HIS A 714 -49.92 61.53 39.62
CA HIS A 714 -50.30 60.56 38.59
C HIS A 714 -49.08 60.00 37.85
N LYS A 715 -48.15 60.86 37.42
CA LYS A 715 -46.88 60.43 36.80
C LYS A 715 -46.06 59.53 37.71
N ASN A 716 -45.97 59.84 39.01
CA ASN A 716 -45.27 58.99 39.97
C ASN A 716 -45.91 57.61 40.13
N ASN A 717 -47.24 57.52 40.04
CA ASN A 717 -47.92 56.22 40.06
C ASN A 717 -47.62 55.39 38.80
N LEU A 718 -47.53 56.03 37.63
CA LEU A 718 -47.12 55.36 36.39
C LEU A 718 -45.68 54.84 36.49
N PHE A 719 -44.74 55.66 36.95
CA PHE A 719 -43.36 55.19 37.15
C PHE A 719 -43.24 54.06 38.15
N LYS A 720 -44.10 54.04 39.18
CA LYS A 720 -44.16 52.93 40.12
C LYS A 720 -44.62 51.64 39.44
N GLN A 721 -45.60 51.73 38.53
CA GLN A 721 -46.07 50.60 37.74
C GLN A 721 -45.00 50.09 36.78
N ASP A 722 -44.27 50.98 36.10
CA ASP A 722 -43.16 50.60 35.21
C ASP A 722 -42.02 49.91 35.97
N LEU A 723 -41.68 50.39 37.18
CA LEU A 723 -40.71 49.72 38.06
C LEU A 723 -41.17 48.32 38.47
N GLU A 724 -42.47 48.12 38.66
CA GLU A 724 -43.05 46.83 39.03
C GLU A 724 -43.01 45.84 37.85
N LEU A 725 -43.25 46.31 36.62
CA LEU A 725 -43.09 45.54 35.38
C LEU A 725 -41.63 45.15 35.13
N LEU A 726 -40.69 46.09 35.26
CA LEU A 726 -39.25 45.80 35.14
C LEU A 726 -38.77 44.79 36.20
N SER A 727 -39.33 44.87 37.41
CA SER A 727 -39.07 43.89 38.47
C SER A 727 -39.56 42.48 38.08
N GLN A 728 -40.75 42.38 37.47
CA GLN A 728 -41.28 41.11 36.96
C GLN A 728 -40.43 40.56 35.81
N GLU A 729 -40.03 41.39 34.85
CA GLU A 729 -39.14 40.99 33.76
C GLU A 729 -37.80 40.49 34.28
N ASN A 730 -37.19 41.18 35.24
CA ASN A 730 -35.95 40.75 35.86
C ASN A 730 -36.08 39.39 36.55
N ASN A 731 -37.22 39.12 37.20
CA ASN A 731 -37.50 37.81 37.80
C ASN A 731 -37.65 36.72 36.72
N ASN A 732 -38.27 37.03 35.59
CA ASN A 732 -38.37 36.12 34.45
C ASN A 732 -37.00 35.82 33.84
N PHE A 733 -36.14 36.82 33.67
CA PHE A 733 -34.76 36.62 33.22
C PHE A 733 -33.97 35.75 34.18
N LYS A 734 -34.12 35.96 35.49
CA LYS A 734 -33.45 35.14 36.52
C LYS A 734 -33.93 33.68 36.49
N SER A 735 -35.22 33.45 36.24
CA SER A 735 -35.77 32.11 36.04
C SER A 735 -35.20 31.43 34.78
N LYS A 736 -35.13 32.16 33.66
CA LYS A 736 -34.52 31.67 32.41
C LYS A 736 -33.02 31.38 32.59
N GLU A 737 -32.30 32.23 33.30
CA GLU A 737 -30.88 32.02 33.64
C GLU A 737 -30.70 30.73 34.46
N LEU A 738 -31.54 30.50 35.47
CA LEU A 738 -31.53 29.27 36.27
C LEU A 738 -31.77 28.02 35.41
N MET A 739 -32.72 28.09 34.47
CA MET A 739 -33.01 26.98 33.55
C MET A 739 -31.80 26.68 32.65
N LEU A 740 -31.18 27.72 32.07
CA LEU A 740 -29.99 27.58 31.23
C LEU A 740 -28.79 27.03 32.04
N ARG A 741 -28.60 27.46 33.28
CA ARG A 741 -27.57 26.92 34.18
C ARG A 741 -27.79 25.42 34.45
N SER A 742 -29.03 25.02 34.70
CA SER A 742 -29.39 23.60 34.87
C SER A 742 -29.11 22.78 33.60
N GLN A 743 -29.43 23.32 32.42
CA GLN A 743 -29.14 22.68 31.14
C GLN A 743 -27.63 22.53 30.88
N ILE A 744 -26.84 23.58 31.16
CA ILE A 744 -25.37 23.54 31.08
C ILE A 744 -24.81 22.48 32.05
N GLU A 745 -25.33 22.39 33.26
CA GLU A 745 -24.90 21.38 34.23
C GLU A 745 -25.22 19.96 33.76
N SER A 746 -26.39 19.74 33.17
CA SER A 746 -26.78 18.46 32.56
C SER A 746 -25.84 18.07 31.42
N MET A 747 -25.59 18.98 30.47
CA MET A 747 -24.66 18.73 29.37
C MET A 747 -23.22 18.51 29.85
N SER A 748 -22.81 19.14 30.95
CA SER A 748 -21.49 18.93 31.55
C SER A 748 -21.36 17.54 32.16
N LYS A 749 -22.41 17.05 32.84
CA LYS A 749 -22.47 15.67 33.36
C LYS A 749 -22.44 14.65 32.22
N GLU A 750 -23.21 14.86 31.15
CA GLU A 750 -23.19 14.01 29.96
C GLU A 750 -21.82 13.97 29.28
N ASN A 751 -21.18 15.13 29.09
CA ASN A 751 -19.81 15.20 28.56
C ASN A 751 -18.80 14.45 29.43
N THR A 752 -18.96 14.50 30.76
CA THR A 752 -18.09 13.77 31.69
C THR A 752 -18.27 12.26 31.52
N TYR A 753 -19.52 11.81 31.44
CA TYR A 753 -19.84 10.40 31.17
C TYR A 753 -19.29 9.91 29.82
N LEU A 754 -19.47 10.68 28.74
CA LEU A 754 -18.94 10.33 27.42
C LEU A 754 -17.40 10.27 27.42
N ARG A 755 -16.73 11.20 28.10
CA ARG A 755 -15.26 11.16 28.25
C ARG A 755 -14.79 9.92 29.01
N GLU A 756 -15.48 9.54 30.07
CA GLU A 756 -15.17 8.32 30.82
C GLU A 756 -15.41 7.06 29.98
N ASN A 757 -16.49 7.02 29.21
CA ASN A 757 -16.78 5.90 28.30
C ASN A 757 -15.74 5.76 27.19
N VAL A 758 -15.37 6.86 26.51
CA VAL A 758 -14.31 6.86 25.50
C VAL A 758 -12.97 6.45 26.11
N LYS A 759 -12.66 6.90 27.32
CA LYS A 759 -11.45 6.48 28.05
C LYS A 759 -11.48 4.98 28.34
N PHE A 760 -12.62 4.44 28.75
CA PHE A 760 -12.79 3.00 29.00
C PHE A 760 -12.58 2.17 27.70
N GLN A 761 -13.21 2.59 26.60
CA GLN A 761 -13.04 1.95 25.28
C GLN A 761 -11.59 2.02 24.79
N THR A 762 -10.96 3.19 24.92
CA THR A 762 -9.55 3.40 24.55
C THR A 762 -8.64 2.47 25.34
N ASN A 763 -8.87 2.33 26.65
CA ASN A 763 -8.12 1.40 27.49
C ASN A 763 -8.36 -0.07 27.08
N GLY A 764 -9.59 -0.43 26.73
CA GLY A 764 -9.93 -1.76 26.22
C GLY A 764 -9.15 -2.10 24.95
N LEU A 765 -9.17 -1.21 23.96
CA LEU A 765 -8.40 -1.35 22.72
C LEU A 765 -6.89 -1.38 22.97
N GLN A 766 -6.37 -0.59 23.90
CA GLN A 766 -4.95 -0.65 24.28
C GLN A 766 -4.56 -2.01 24.86
N GLN A 767 -5.42 -2.62 25.69
CA GLN A 767 -5.17 -3.97 26.22
C GLN A 767 -5.25 -5.04 25.13
N GLU A 768 -6.19 -4.90 24.19
CA GLU A 768 -6.29 -5.80 23.04
C GLU A 768 -5.05 -5.70 22.14
N ILE A 769 -4.57 -4.50 21.84
CA ILE A 769 -3.31 -4.28 21.09
C ILE A 769 -2.12 -4.91 21.82
N LEU A 770 -2.04 -4.79 23.15
CA LEU A 770 -0.97 -5.42 23.94
C LEU A 770 -1.06 -6.96 23.89
N SER A 771 -2.26 -7.52 23.97
CA SER A 771 -2.50 -8.96 23.82
C SER A 771 -2.09 -9.45 22.43
N LEU A 772 -2.50 -8.76 21.37
CA LEU A 772 -2.13 -9.08 19.99
C LEU A 772 -0.62 -8.99 19.77
N ARG A 773 0.06 -7.97 20.30
CA ARG A 773 1.52 -7.87 20.25
C ARG A 773 2.21 -9.04 20.93
N THR A 774 1.67 -9.49 22.06
CA THR A 774 2.19 -10.65 22.79
C THR A 774 1.99 -11.94 21.99
N ASN A 775 0.83 -12.12 21.35
CA ASN A 775 0.56 -13.26 20.48
C ASN A 775 1.48 -13.27 19.25
N ILE A 776 1.65 -12.13 18.58
CA ILE A 776 2.57 -11.99 17.44
C ILE A 776 4.00 -12.37 17.86
N GLN A 777 4.46 -11.89 19.03
CA GLN A 777 5.77 -12.24 19.56
C GLN A 777 5.92 -13.76 19.80
N SER A 778 4.91 -14.40 20.40
CA SER A 778 4.89 -15.85 20.59
C SER A 778 4.95 -16.62 19.26
N LEU A 779 4.25 -16.15 18.22
CA LEU A 779 4.27 -16.77 16.89
C LEU A 779 5.63 -16.59 16.20
N TYR A 780 6.30 -15.45 16.40
CA TYR A 780 7.67 -15.26 15.91
C TYR A 780 8.64 -16.24 16.57
N GLU A 781 8.54 -16.44 17.88
CA GLU A 781 9.36 -17.39 18.63
C GLU A 781 9.09 -18.85 18.19
N GLU A 782 7.82 -19.20 17.94
CA GLU A 782 7.43 -20.51 17.39
C GLU A 782 8.01 -20.72 15.98
N ASN A 783 7.89 -19.72 15.10
CA ASN A 783 8.46 -19.78 13.76
C ASN A 783 9.98 -19.92 13.78
N GLU A 784 10.69 -19.22 14.66
CA GLU A 784 12.13 -19.36 14.83
C GLU A 784 12.51 -20.78 15.29
N SER A 785 11.75 -21.34 16.23
CA SER A 785 11.90 -22.72 16.69
C SER A 785 11.70 -23.74 15.56
N LEU A 786 10.64 -23.56 14.74
CA LEU A 786 10.38 -24.41 13.58
C LEU A 786 11.47 -24.29 12.51
N LEU A 787 11.98 -23.08 12.25
CA LEU A 787 13.13 -22.84 11.37
C LEU A 787 14.37 -23.59 11.84
N ASN A 788 14.67 -23.53 13.13
CA ASN A 788 15.79 -24.25 13.73
C ASN A 788 15.60 -25.77 13.64
N LYS A 789 14.38 -26.27 13.86
CA LYS A 789 14.04 -27.69 13.68
C LYS A 789 14.20 -28.12 12.22
N ASN A 790 13.77 -27.31 11.26
CA ASN A 790 13.90 -27.60 9.83
C ASN A 790 15.37 -27.60 9.38
N ARG A 791 16.19 -26.68 9.90
CA ARG A 791 17.66 -26.72 9.72
C ARG A 791 18.26 -28.00 10.27
N SER A 792 17.86 -28.44 11.46
CA SER A 792 18.30 -29.71 12.05
C SER A 792 17.92 -30.91 11.16
N MET A 793 16.66 -30.99 10.73
CA MET A 793 16.20 -32.06 9.84
C MET A 793 16.91 -32.04 8.48
N SER A 794 17.18 -30.87 7.91
CA SER A 794 17.98 -30.75 6.68
C SER A 794 19.40 -31.30 6.87
N ASN A 795 20.03 -31.00 8.01
CA ASN A 795 21.36 -31.51 8.32
C ASN A 795 21.35 -33.04 8.51
N GLU A 796 20.34 -33.59 9.21
CA GLU A 796 20.13 -35.03 9.35
C GLU A 796 19.91 -35.70 8.00
N LEU A 797 19.10 -35.10 7.12
CA LEU A 797 18.86 -35.60 5.77
C LEU A 797 20.15 -35.60 4.94
N LEU A 798 20.98 -34.55 5.06
CA LEU A 798 22.28 -34.48 4.38
C LEU A 798 23.25 -35.57 4.88
N GLN A 799 23.28 -35.82 6.19
CA GLN A 799 24.04 -36.93 6.77
C GLN A 799 23.52 -38.28 6.26
N THR A 800 22.20 -38.45 6.17
CA THR A 800 21.57 -39.68 5.68
C THR A 800 21.90 -39.90 4.20
N LYS A 801 21.83 -38.87 3.36
CA LYS A 801 22.28 -38.94 1.95
C LYS A 801 23.75 -39.34 1.85
N SER A 802 24.60 -38.78 2.70
CA SER A 802 26.03 -39.12 2.73
C SER A 802 26.25 -40.58 3.11
N ARG A 803 25.48 -41.11 4.08
CA ARG A 803 25.50 -42.53 4.46
C ARG A 803 25.00 -43.44 3.32
N ILE A 804 23.93 -43.06 2.64
CA ILE A 804 23.40 -43.82 1.49
C ILE A 804 24.45 -43.87 0.38
N SER A 805 25.09 -42.74 0.04
CA SER A 805 26.15 -42.71 -0.96
C SER A 805 27.34 -43.60 -0.59
N ALA A 806 27.76 -43.59 0.68
CA ALA A 806 28.81 -44.49 1.16
C ALA A 806 28.40 -45.97 1.06
N ASN A 807 27.15 -46.30 1.39
CA ASN A 807 26.62 -47.65 1.23
C ASN A 807 26.54 -48.07 -0.24
N GLU A 808 26.15 -47.17 -1.13
CA GLU A 808 26.08 -47.42 -2.57
C GLU A 808 27.47 -47.72 -3.16
N GLN A 809 28.49 -46.97 -2.75
CA GLN A 809 29.89 -47.28 -3.08
C GLN A 809 30.32 -48.66 -2.54
N SER A 810 29.89 -49.01 -1.33
CA SER A 810 30.13 -50.34 -0.76
C SER A 810 29.44 -51.46 -1.56
N PHE A 811 28.18 -51.25 -1.98
CA PHE A 811 27.45 -52.18 -2.84
C PHE A 811 28.11 -52.32 -4.21
N GLN A 812 28.56 -51.24 -4.84
CA GLN A 812 29.31 -51.32 -6.09
C GLN A 812 30.62 -52.10 -5.94
N SER A 813 31.32 -51.95 -4.81
CA SER A 813 32.50 -52.76 -4.47
C SER A 813 32.15 -54.25 -4.30
N MET A 814 31.02 -54.55 -3.66
CA MET A 814 30.52 -55.91 -3.49
C MET A 814 30.09 -56.53 -4.84
N ASP A 815 29.38 -55.78 -5.68
CA ASP A 815 28.96 -56.22 -7.02
C ASP A 815 30.17 -56.52 -7.91
N LYS A 816 31.20 -55.67 -7.88
CA LYS A 816 32.48 -55.95 -8.57
C LYS A 816 33.12 -57.25 -8.08
N ARG A 817 33.14 -57.49 -6.76
CA ARG A 817 33.65 -58.74 -6.17
C ARG A 817 32.81 -59.95 -6.57
N TYR A 818 31.49 -59.80 -6.59
CA TYR A 818 30.57 -60.84 -7.04
C TYR A 818 30.79 -61.20 -8.51
N LYS A 819 30.90 -60.21 -9.39
CA LYS A 819 31.20 -60.40 -10.82
C LYS A 819 32.53 -61.12 -11.03
N LEU A 820 33.57 -60.74 -10.28
CA LEU A 820 34.86 -61.45 -10.27
C LEU A 820 34.72 -62.91 -9.87
N ALA A 821 33.94 -63.20 -8.81
CA ALA A 821 33.69 -64.57 -8.38
C ALA A 821 32.88 -65.37 -9.42
N VAL A 822 31.95 -64.73 -10.14
CA VAL A 822 31.21 -65.36 -11.25
C VAL A 822 32.15 -65.69 -12.41
N THR A 823 33.03 -64.78 -12.82
CA THR A 823 33.98 -65.06 -13.91
C THR A 823 35.00 -66.13 -13.52
N GLU A 824 35.42 -66.15 -12.25
CA GLU A 824 36.28 -67.21 -11.71
C GLU A 824 35.55 -68.57 -11.71
N LYS A 825 34.27 -68.60 -11.30
CA LYS A 825 33.44 -69.80 -11.37
C LYS A 825 33.30 -70.31 -12.82
N GLU A 826 32.98 -69.43 -13.78
CA GLU A 826 32.87 -69.80 -15.19
C GLU A 826 34.20 -70.33 -15.75
N HIS A 827 35.32 -69.73 -15.35
CA HIS A 827 36.65 -70.21 -15.71
C HIS A 827 36.91 -71.62 -15.16
N LEU A 828 36.55 -71.87 -13.90
CA LEU A 828 36.65 -73.19 -13.28
C LEU A 828 35.72 -74.20 -13.96
N GLU A 829 34.48 -73.84 -14.33
CA GLU A 829 33.55 -74.70 -15.07
C GLU A 829 34.07 -75.04 -16.48
N SER A 830 34.73 -74.09 -17.14
CA SER A 830 35.40 -74.30 -18.43
C SER A 830 36.59 -75.26 -18.30
N LEU A 831 37.44 -75.07 -17.28
CA LEU A 831 38.53 -76.01 -16.96
C LEU A 831 38.00 -77.41 -16.65
N LEU A 832 36.90 -77.51 -15.90
CA LEU A 832 36.27 -78.78 -15.54
C LEU A 832 35.65 -79.47 -16.77
N SER A 833 35.10 -78.70 -17.71
CA SER A 833 34.58 -79.19 -18.99
C SER A 833 35.72 -79.65 -19.91
N SER A 834 36.82 -78.91 -19.96
CA SER A 834 38.05 -79.30 -20.64
C SER A 834 38.58 -80.62 -20.07
N TYR A 835 38.65 -80.74 -18.75
CA TYR A 835 39.05 -81.97 -18.07
C TYR A 835 38.13 -83.15 -18.40
N LYS A 836 36.80 -82.95 -18.38
CA LYS A 836 35.82 -83.97 -18.81
C LYS A 836 35.97 -84.35 -20.29
N SER A 837 36.35 -83.42 -21.17
CA SER A 837 36.61 -83.72 -22.58
C SER A 837 37.90 -84.53 -22.76
N MET A 838 38.90 -84.26 -21.92
CA MET A 838 40.14 -85.04 -21.83
C MET A 838 39.84 -86.46 -21.32
N ASP A 839 39.00 -86.59 -20.30
CA ASP A 839 38.58 -87.88 -19.74
C ASP A 839 37.72 -88.69 -20.74
N ARG A 840 36.89 -88.03 -21.56
CA ARG A 840 36.16 -88.69 -22.68
C ARG A 840 37.07 -89.11 -23.83
N SER A 841 38.14 -88.37 -24.12
CA SER A 841 39.12 -88.78 -25.13
C SER A 841 39.99 -89.94 -24.63
N PHE A 842 40.33 -89.98 -23.34
CA PHE A 842 40.90 -91.17 -22.69
C PHE A 842 39.93 -92.37 -22.70
N SER A 843 38.64 -92.14 -22.47
CA SER A 843 37.60 -93.19 -22.49
C SER A 843 37.33 -93.72 -23.91
N ASN A 844 37.39 -92.88 -24.94
CA ASN A 844 37.25 -93.30 -26.35
C ASN A 844 38.51 -93.99 -26.89
N SER A 845 39.70 -93.67 -26.38
CA SER A 845 40.92 -94.45 -26.64
C SER A 845 40.79 -95.89 -26.12
N TYR A 846 40.09 -96.11 -25.00
CA TYR A 846 39.83 -97.45 -24.47
C TYR A 846 38.74 -98.22 -25.23
N ARG A 847 37.81 -97.53 -25.92
CA ARG A 847 36.73 -98.18 -26.69
C ARG A 847 37.09 -98.59 -28.12
N ASN A 848 38.11 -97.96 -28.72
CA ASN A 848 38.65 -98.37 -30.03
C ASN A 848 39.78 -99.42 -29.93
N SER A 849 39.94 -100.04 -28.76
CA SER A 849 40.92 -101.09 -28.47
C SER A 849 40.29 -102.46 -28.22
N ASN A 850 39.00 -102.64 -28.55
CA ASN A 850 38.28 -103.93 -28.49
C ASN A 850 37.56 -104.21 -29.79
#